data_AF-A0A833WSV9-F1
#
_entry.id   AF-A0A833WSV9-F1
#
_cell.length_a   1.000
_cell.length_b   1.000
_cell.length_c   1.000
_cell.angle_alpha   90.00
_cell.angle_beta   90.00
_cell.angle_gamma   90.00
#
_symmetry.space_group_name_H-M   'P 1'
#
loop_
_entity.id
_entity.type
_entity.pdbx_description
1 polymer ?
#
loop_
_entity_poly.entity_id
_entity_poly.type
_entity_poly.pdbx_seq_one_letter_code
_entity_poly.pdbx_strand_id
1 'polypeptide(L)'
;MRSSASGSGSLPSFSLRVMKRVLQMFAMCTILYIAVAMQAPSSFLQGTPSIFRLSKGTSLDKFEHMFATKTKYWDQRKAPEVLETVLALPVLAPINDQSPRRQEFELIQTQLVARHGIRYPTLGNIKKINGLLKRLKPYEDSLPHWMKNYTLPYNKSVAGELADAGKQELWKLGARNLARSNHENPVNYSKEKYHIRHTYVTRTRHSAIAFVESFFENPDDVEYIVYPKDEDLLLRFFDQCARYQRDVKKNQTAQQQLHEYQNSNDMTKIALWLKHSLGLKREGIEFSPKDLMAVQSACAFDIALYHLKHHWCSLMSMTFIHSLDYLDDLEQFYWIGGGYKLNYEMAAVLLRELFDSMKGKVNGSSSLVGNFFFAHAETTLPLMTLLGYGDRSPLLANFTQAEIKSRGFRSSKLSPFAANVEFRLFKSKTNDEDVYVQILVNEKESEIPDCGRVFCKLSELEKQWDYYLNTYDFTKNSTLSPNISTGEEANPVQGDKKPREDEIAHNLLANEEPSAVCEPHATDTPLSLPLGSFVELKLDYICAVSSEEVKYLKGFTDAGQVNMRGRLHLSGGISQRSIATAFINTDTKHCDHKTCFRLQTDKGVPVTLRFELSPDVATKSEEYGVQGFASIRFADEKTKLQEEEEE
;
A
#
# COMPACT_ATOMS: atom_id res chain seq x y z
N MET A 1 -66.07 5.05 -27.20
CA MET A 1 -66.87 5.69 -28.27
C MET A 1 -66.40 7.14 -28.43
N ARG A 2 -65.95 7.52 -29.65
CA ARG A 2 -65.71 8.87 -30.26
C ARG A 2 -64.67 9.81 -29.60
N SER A 3 -63.45 10.00 -30.17
CA SER A 3 -62.99 10.85 -31.31
C SER A 3 -62.95 12.37 -30.98
N SER A 4 -61.97 13.23 -31.30
CA SER A 4 -60.78 13.23 -32.19
C SER A 4 -59.97 14.56 -32.08
N ALA A 5 -58.65 14.48 -32.28
CA ALA A 5 -57.72 15.34 -33.07
C ALA A 5 -57.34 16.83 -32.75
N SER A 6 -56.01 17.00 -32.59
CA SER A 6 -55.03 17.93 -33.23
C SER A 6 -54.99 19.46 -32.99
N GLY A 7 -53.78 19.96 -32.69
CA GLY A 7 -53.34 21.35 -32.90
C GLY A 7 -51.91 21.63 -32.41
N SER A 8 -50.97 21.77 -33.36
CA SER A 8 -49.53 22.09 -33.20
C SER A 8 -49.25 23.57 -32.88
N GLY A 9 -48.25 23.87 -32.03
CA GLY A 9 -47.75 25.22 -31.78
C GLY A 9 -46.22 25.32 -31.89
N SER A 10 -45.75 26.17 -32.79
CA SER A 10 -44.36 26.42 -33.22
C SER A 10 -43.55 27.33 -32.27
N LEU A 11 -42.25 27.08 -32.14
CA LEU A 11 -41.23 27.95 -31.51
C LEU A 11 -40.84 29.12 -32.45
N PRO A 12 -40.49 30.32 -31.92
CA PRO A 12 -40.17 31.49 -32.75
C PRO A 12 -38.75 31.44 -33.33
N SER A 13 -38.64 31.79 -34.61
CA SER A 13 -37.39 31.93 -35.37
C SER A 13 -36.58 33.16 -34.94
N PHE A 14 -35.35 32.95 -34.45
CA PHE A 14 -34.38 34.02 -34.24
C PHE A 14 -33.81 34.53 -35.59
N SER A 15 -33.85 35.85 -35.81
CA SER A 15 -33.46 36.47 -37.08
C SER A 15 -31.96 36.43 -37.34
N LEU A 16 -31.55 35.76 -38.42
CA LEU A 16 -30.16 35.66 -38.92
C LEU A 16 -29.46 37.02 -39.11
N ARG A 17 -30.22 38.12 -39.25
CA ARG A 17 -29.67 39.49 -39.37
C ARG A 17 -29.09 40.01 -38.06
N VAL A 18 -29.63 39.59 -36.91
CA VAL A 18 -29.12 40.01 -35.59
C VAL A 18 -27.79 39.32 -35.31
N MET A 19 -27.68 38.03 -35.63
CA MET A 19 -26.46 37.25 -35.42
C MET A 19 -25.29 37.76 -36.27
N LYS A 20 -25.55 38.17 -37.53
CA LYS A 20 -24.51 38.79 -38.38
C LYS A 20 -24.02 40.15 -37.86
N ARG A 21 -24.90 40.99 -37.31
CA ARG A 21 -24.50 42.29 -36.73
C ARG A 21 -23.70 42.13 -35.45
N VAL A 22 -24.03 41.14 -34.62
CA VAL A 22 -23.27 40.81 -33.41
C VAL A 22 -21.89 40.29 -33.78
N LEU A 23 -21.76 39.36 -34.73
CA LEU A 23 -20.45 38.89 -35.19
C LEU A 23 -19.58 39.98 -35.81
N GLN A 24 -20.17 40.91 -36.57
CA GLN A 24 -19.43 42.04 -37.15
C GLN A 24 -18.94 43.03 -36.08
N MET A 25 -19.73 43.28 -35.03
CA MET A 25 -19.25 44.10 -33.91
C MET A 25 -18.14 43.42 -33.13
N PHE A 26 -18.24 42.10 -32.86
CA PHE A 26 -17.17 41.37 -32.20
C PHE A 26 -15.88 41.42 -33.03
N ALA A 27 -15.94 41.16 -34.33
CA ALA A 27 -14.77 41.22 -35.21
C ALA A 27 -14.12 42.61 -35.26
N MET A 28 -14.92 43.69 -35.30
CA MET A 28 -14.42 45.07 -35.25
C MET A 28 -13.76 45.39 -33.90
N CYS A 29 -14.33 44.93 -32.78
CA CYS A 29 -13.72 45.09 -31.46
C CYS A 29 -12.41 44.31 -31.32
N THR A 30 -12.28 43.10 -31.88
CA THR A 30 -11.02 42.33 -31.82
C THR A 30 -9.93 42.98 -32.66
N ILE A 31 -10.27 43.51 -33.85
CA ILE A 31 -9.32 44.20 -34.72
C ILE A 31 -8.85 45.52 -34.08
N LEU A 32 -9.74 46.26 -33.42
CA LEU A 32 -9.38 47.47 -32.68
C LEU A 32 -8.48 47.15 -31.46
N TYR A 33 -8.73 46.04 -30.77
CA TYR A 33 -7.92 45.60 -29.63
C TYR A 33 -6.51 45.19 -30.05
N ILE A 34 -6.37 44.49 -31.18
CA ILE A 34 -5.06 44.12 -31.73
C ILE A 34 -4.30 45.36 -32.20
N ALA A 35 -4.97 46.33 -32.84
CA ALA A 35 -4.35 47.58 -33.28
C ALA A 35 -3.84 48.45 -32.12
N VAL A 36 -4.57 48.50 -30.99
CA VAL A 36 -4.15 49.23 -29.79
C VAL A 36 -3.02 48.49 -29.04
N ALA A 37 -3.03 47.16 -29.02
CA ALA A 37 -1.99 46.36 -28.39
C ALA A 37 -0.63 46.41 -29.12
N MET A 38 -0.63 46.71 -30.42
CA MET A 38 0.60 46.78 -31.22
C MET A 38 1.30 48.16 -31.24
N GLN A 39 0.74 49.18 -30.58
CA GLN A 39 1.32 50.55 -30.58
C GLN A 39 1.71 51.09 -29.19
N ALA A 40 1.65 50.28 -28.12
CA ALA A 40 2.06 50.72 -26.78
C ALA A 40 3.52 50.33 -26.46
N PRO A 41 4.44 51.28 -26.19
CA PRO A 41 5.78 50.95 -25.73
C PRO A 41 5.77 50.27 -24.35
N SER A 42 6.67 49.31 -24.19
CA SER A 42 6.73 48.28 -23.15
C SER A 42 7.15 48.75 -21.75
N SER A 43 6.68 49.91 -21.29
CA SER A 43 7.09 50.48 -19.99
C SER A 43 5.97 51.14 -19.19
N PHE A 44 4.71 50.73 -19.36
CA PHE A 44 3.60 51.32 -18.60
C PHE A 44 2.40 50.39 -18.35
N LEU A 45 2.59 49.22 -17.72
CA LEU A 45 1.51 48.44 -17.08
C LEU A 45 1.99 47.79 -15.78
N GLN A 46 2.34 48.61 -14.80
CA GLN A 46 2.28 48.22 -13.39
C GLN A 46 1.07 48.92 -12.76
N GLY A 47 0.11 48.12 -12.30
CA GLY A 47 -0.91 48.57 -11.35
C GLY A 47 -2.34 48.69 -11.88
N THR A 48 -3.03 47.56 -12.06
CA THR A 48 -4.46 47.40 -11.71
C THR A 48 -4.76 45.91 -11.42
N PRO A 49 -5.65 45.57 -10.45
CA PRO A 49 -5.89 44.20 -10.03
C PRO A 49 -6.96 43.53 -10.90
N SER A 50 -6.60 42.43 -11.57
CA SER A 50 -7.55 41.59 -12.31
C SER A 50 -8.14 40.50 -11.41
N ILE A 51 -9.47 40.43 -11.37
CA ILE A 51 -10.33 39.58 -10.51
C ILE A 51 -10.47 38.16 -11.09
N PHE A 52 -9.49 37.69 -11.85
CA PHE A 52 -9.38 36.29 -12.29
C PHE A 52 -7.98 35.76 -12.02
N ARG A 53 -7.63 35.60 -10.74
CA ARG A 53 -6.58 34.65 -10.36
C ARG A 53 -7.19 33.27 -10.30
N LEU A 54 -6.96 32.48 -11.36
CA LEU A 54 -6.79 31.05 -11.21
C LEU A 54 -5.80 30.85 -10.05
N SER A 55 -6.22 30.06 -9.07
CA SER A 55 -5.42 29.61 -7.93
C SER A 55 -4.06 29.11 -8.42
N LYS A 56 -3.03 29.95 -8.33
CA LYS A 56 -1.64 29.49 -8.30
C LYS A 56 -1.49 28.69 -7.02
N GLY A 57 -1.33 27.37 -7.17
CA GLY A 57 -1.03 26.47 -6.07
C GLY A 57 0.05 27.08 -5.18
N THR A 58 -0.27 27.19 -3.90
CA THR A 58 0.62 27.67 -2.86
C THR A 58 1.92 26.85 -2.87
N SER A 59 3.06 27.48 -2.60
CA SER A 59 4.40 26.87 -2.67
C SER A 59 4.68 25.73 -1.69
N LEU A 60 3.66 25.20 -0.99
CA LEU A 60 3.77 24.09 -0.05
C LEU A 60 3.62 22.70 -0.71
N ASP A 61 3.04 22.58 -1.91
CA ASP A 61 2.84 21.29 -2.59
C ASP A 61 4.13 20.70 -3.22
N LYS A 62 5.30 21.33 -3.00
CA LYS A 62 6.50 21.04 -3.80
C LYS A 62 7.15 19.67 -3.56
N PHE A 63 6.89 19.00 -2.43
CA PHE A 63 7.60 17.77 -2.07
C PHE A 63 6.74 16.65 -1.47
N GLU A 64 5.42 16.81 -1.37
CA GLU A 64 4.50 15.78 -0.83
C GLU A 64 4.56 14.45 -1.57
N HIS A 65 5.08 14.45 -2.78
CA HIS A 65 5.24 13.29 -3.64
C HIS A 65 6.71 12.83 -3.75
N MET A 66 7.54 13.13 -2.75
CA MET A 66 8.98 12.85 -2.72
C MET A 66 9.39 12.15 -1.43
N PHE A 67 8.64 11.13 -1.03
CA PHE A 67 8.90 10.33 0.18
C PHE A 67 9.05 8.83 -0.13
N ALA A 68 9.52 8.50 -1.33
CA ALA A 68 9.64 7.12 -1.81
C ALA A 68 8.36 6.31 -1.51
N THR A 69 8.50 5.09 -0.98
CA THR A 69 7.37 4.23 -0.59
C THR A 69 6.55 4.74 0.61
N LYS A 70 6.94 5.84 1.26
CA LYS A 70 6.18 6.50 2.34
C LYS A 70 5.30 7.65 1.80
N THR A 71 5.34 7.89 0.50
CA THR A 71 4.50 8.87 -0.20
C THR A 71 3.03 8.48 -0.08
N LYS A 72 2.18 9.42 0.36
CA LYS A 72 0.71 9.29 0.32
C LYS A 72 0.23 9.10 -1.12
N TYR A 73 -0.83 8.30 -1.34
CA TYR A 73 -1.39 8.15 -2.67
C TYR A 73 -1.84 9.50 -3.24
N TRP A 74 -1.55 9.74 -4.51
CA TRP A 74 -1.94 10.96 -5.21
C TRP A 74 -2.43 10.62 -6.61
N ASP A 75 -3.31 11.46 -7.14
CA ASP A 75 -3.98 11.19 -8.41
C ASP A 75 -3.02 11.39 -9.60
N GLN A 76 -2.50 10.29 -10.12
CA GLN A 76 -1.56 10.31 -11.25
C GLN A 76 -2.26 10.29 -12.62
N ARG A 77 -3.59 10.20 -12.67
CA ARG A 77 -4.36 10.03 -13.92
C ARG A 77 -4.24 11.22 -14.87
N LYS A 78 -3.97 12.41 -14.32
CA LYS A 78 -3.76 13.65 -15.08
C LYS A 78 -2.31 14.15 -15.02
N ALA A 79 -1.39 13.36 -14.45
CA ALA A 79 0.00 13.77 -14.34
C ALA A 79 0.64 13.81 -15.73
N PRO A 80 1.30 14.91 -16.14
CA PRO A 80 2.04 14.94 -17.39
C PRO A 80 3.13 13.86 -17.34
N GLU A 81 3.26 13.11 -18.44
CA GLU A 81 4.31 12.11 -18.58
C GLU A 81 5.66 12.78 -18.49
N VAL A 82 6.43 12.43 -17.46
CA VAL A 82 7.83 12.83 -17.36
C VAL A 82 8.64 11.80 -18.15
N LEU A 83 8.41 11.76 -19.47
CA LEU A 83 9.24 11.06 -20.45
C LEU A 83 9.11 11.75 -21.83
N GLU A 84 9.41 13.05 -21.86
CA GLU A 84 9.51 13.85 -23.09
C GLU A 84 10.78 14.70 -23.01
N THR A 85 11.95 14.07 -22.82
CA THR A 85 13.23 14.79 -22.92
C THR A 85 14.43 13.97 -23.42
N VAL A 86 14.22 12.81 -24.06
CA VAL A 86 15.31 12.18 -24.84
C VAL A 86 14.70 11.66 -26.15
N LEU A 87 15.10 12.29 -27.27
CA LEU A 87 14.73 12.03 -28.68
C LEU A 87 13.48 12.75 -29.25
N ALA A 88 13.44 14.08 -29.14
CA ALA A 88 12.83 14.89 -30.20
C ALA A 88 13.78 14.98 -31.41
N LEU A 89 13.91 13.88 -32.16
CA LEU A 89 14.32 13.92 -33.56
C LEU A 89 13.04 14.10 -34.40
N PRO A 90 12.93 15.13 -35.25
CA PRO A 90 11.73 15.37 -36.04
C PRO A 90 11.71 14.45 -37.27
N VAL A 91 11.61 13.14 -37.07
CA VAL A 91 11.33 12.18 -38.16
C VAL A 91 10.59 10.97 -37.58
N LEU A 92 9.30 11.10 -37.29
CA LEU A 92 8.33 10.04 -37.55
C LEU A 92 6.97 10.70 -37.85
N ALA A 93 6.40 10.29 -38.98
CA ALA A 93 5.07 10.64 -39.48
C ALA A 93 3.98 10.44 -38.42
N PRO A 94 2.76 11.01 -38.59
CA PRO A 94 1.65 10.67 -37.71
C PRO A 94 1.47 9.15 -37.73
N ILE A 95 1.77 8.49 -36.61
CA ILE A 95 1.43 7.09 -36.42
C ILE A 95 -0.08 7.04 -36.58
N ASN A 96 -0.53 6.33 -37.60
CA ASN A 96 -1.93 6.01 -37.81
C ASN A 96 -2.34 5.15 -36.59
N ASP A 97 -2.80 5.79 -35.52
CA ASP A 97 -3.17 5.14 -34.28
C ASP A 97 -4.43 4.31 -34.53
N GLN A 98 -4.22 3.05 -34.90
CA GLN A 98 -5.25 2.02 -35.06
C GLN A 98 -5.63 1.39 -33.71
N SER A 99 -5.25 1.98 -32.57
CA SER A 99 -5.65 1.45 -31.27
C SER A 99 -7.17 1.45 -31.16
N PRO A 100 -7.79 0.29 -30.89
CA PRO A 100 -9.24 0.22 -30.74
C PRO A 100 -9.73 1.12 -29.62
N ARG A 101 -10.88 1.77 -29.81
CA ARG A 101 -11.44 2.67 -28.79
C ARG A 101 -12.15 1.86 -27.72
N ARG A 102 -12.11 2.34 -26.46
CA ARG A 102 -12.78 1.69 -25.31
C ARG A 102 -14.26 1.35 -25.58
N GLN A 103 -14.97 2.15 -26.38
CA GLN A 103 -16.39 1.93 -26.70
C GLN A 103 -16.63 0.66 -27.55
N GLU A 104 -15.61 0.16 -28.25
CA GLU A 104 -15.65 -1.04 -29.09
C GLU A 104 -15.60 -2.34 -28.26
N PHE A 105 -15.45 -2.20 -26.93
CA PHE A 105 -15.24 -3.32 -26.03
C PHE A 105 -16.29 -3.43 -24.93
N GLU A 106 -16.49 -4.65 -24.46
CA GLU A 106 -17.21 -4.99 -23.24
C GLU A 106 -16.22 -5.49 -22.18
N LEU A 107 -16.24 -4.90 -20.97
CA LEU A 107 -15.42 -5.36 -19.86
C LEU A 107 -16.01 -6.66 -19.31
N ILE A 108 -15.22 -7.73 -19.28
CA ILE A 108 -15.67 -9.05 -18.83
C ILE A 108 -15.02 -9.51 -17.53
N GLN A 109 -13.84 -8.97 -17.17
CA GLN A 109 -13.17 -9.25 -15.89
C GLN A 109 -12.24 -8.09 -15.50
N THR A 110 -12.16 -7.79 -14.20
CA THR A 110 -11.20 -6.86 -13.61
C THR A 110 -10.37 -7.59 -12.55
N GLN A 111 -9.06 -7.38 -12.57
CA GLN A 111 -8.15 -7.89 -11.54
C GLN A 111 -7.31 -6.74 -10.99
N LEU A 112 -7.16 -6.66 -9.67
CA LEU A 112 -6.48 -5.54 -9.00
C LEU A 112 -5.43 -6.09 -8.04
N VAL A 113 -4.17 -5.70 -8.21
CA VAL A 113 -3.12 -5.92 -7.21
C VAL A 113 -2.82 -4.58 -6.54
N ALA A 114 -3.22 -4.42 -5.29
CA ALA A 114 -3.09 -3.19 -4.53
C ALA A 114 -2.17 -3.37 -3.31
N ARG A 115 -1.27 -2.40 -3.11
CA ARG A 115 -0.55 -2.23 -1.85
C ARG A 115 -1.52 -1.74 -0.77
N HIS A 116 -1.27 -2.09 0.48
CA HIS A 116 -1.98 -1.47 1.60
C HIS A 116 -1.94 0.07 1.59
N GLY A 117 -2.94 0.70 2.21
CA GLY A 117 -3.03 2.15 2.33
C GLY A 117 -2.06 2.73 3.35
N ILE A 118 -2.22 4.02 3.65
CA ILE A 118 -1.46 4.70 4.70
C ILE A 118 -1.56 3.92 6.01
N ARG A 119 -0.39 3.59 6.56
CA ARG A 119 -0.22 2.98 7.88
C ARG A 119 0.52 3.94 8.81
N TYR A 120 0.43 3.65 10.11
CA TYR A 120 1.39 4.23 11.05
C TYR A 120 2.83 3.77 10.73
N PRO A 121 3.86 4.50 11.19
CA PRO A 121 5.24 4.06 11.01
C PRO A 121 5.46 2.68 11.64
N THR A 122 6.39 1.90 11.08
CA THR A 122 6.79 0.63 11.71
C THR A 122 7.51 0.91 13.02
N LEU A 123 7.67 -0.12 13.85
CA LEU A 123 8.40 0.03 15.10
C LEU A 123 9.83 0.54 14.85
N GLY A 124 10.50 0.05 13.81
CA GLY A 124 11.81 0.53 13.39
C GLY A 124 11.83 2.04 13.12
N ASN A 125 10.83 2.57 12.40
CA ASN A 125 10.72 4.02 12.19
C ASN A 125 10.46 4.78 13.51
N ILE A 126 9.55 4.29 14.35
CA ILE A 126 9.25 4.91 15.66
C ILE A 126 10.51 4.94 16.56
N LYS A 127 11.25 3.83 16.62
CA LYS A 127 12.53 3.73 17.36
C LYS A 127 13.55 4.74 16.84
N LYS A 128 13.72 4.85 15.52
CA LYS A 128 14.65 5.82 14.89
C LYS A 128 14.28 7.28 15.21
N ILE A 129 13.00 7.65 15.09
CA ILE A 129 12.56 9.03 15.37
C ILE A 129 12.70 9.37 16.87
N ASN A 130 12.27 8.47 17.76
CA ASN A 130 12.44 8.67 19.21
C ASN A 130 13.92 8.70 19.61
N GLY A 131 14.77 7.89 18.97
CA GLY A 131 16.22 7.90 19.18
C GLY A 131 16.82 9.26 18.84
N LEU A 132 16.42 9.85 17.71
CA LEU A 132 16.81 11.20 17.32
C LEU A 132 16.33 12.25 18.34
N LEU A 133 15.05 12.22 18.73
CA LEU A 133 14.50 13.13 19.75
C LEU A 133 15.26 13.04 21.08
N LYS A 134 15.58 11.83 21.54
CA LYS A 134 16.38 11.61 22.76
C LYS A 134 17.78 12.23 22.66
N ARG A 135 18.43 12.10 21.49
CA ARG A 135 19.75 12.72 21.23
C ARG A 135 19.69 14.24 21.15
N LEU A 136 18.56 14.81 20.75
CA LEU A 136 18.35 16.25 20.67
C LEU A 136 17.99 16.89 22.02
N LYS A 137 17.49 16.10 22.99
CA LYS A 137 17.06 16.59 24.31
C LYS A 137 18.08 17.47 25.05
N PRO A 138 19.40 17.19 25.05
CA PRO A 138 20.39 18.06 25.70
C PRO A 138 20.49 19.47 25.10
N TYR A 139 19.97 19.69 23.89
CA TYR A 139 20.04 20.96 23.16
C TYR A 139 18.69 21.68 23.09
N GLU A 140 17.71 21.27 23.90
CA GLU A 140 16.31 21.71 23.86
C GLU A 140 16.13 23.24 23.76
N ASP A 141 16.98 24.01 24.44
CA ASP A 141 16.90 25.47 24.43
C ASP A 141 17.20 26.10 23.07
N SER A 142 18.06 25.46 22.28
CA SER A 142 18.49 25.89 20.95
C SER A 142 17.59 25.37 19.82
N LEU A 143 16.75 24.36 20.09
CA LEU A 143 15.86 23.76 19.09
C LEU A 143 14.69 24.68 18.72
N PRO A 144 14.07 24.48 17.53
CA PRO A 144 12.83 25.15 17.17
C PRO A 144 11.76 25.00 18.25
N HIS A 145 10.99 26.05 18.51
CA HIS A 145 10.03 26.10 19.62
C HIS A 145 9.04 24.92 19.63
N TRP A 146 8.59 24.46 18.46
CA TRP A 146 7.68 23.32 18.34
C TRP A 146 8.27 21.99 18.83
N MET A 147 9.61 21.89 18.93
CA MET A 147 10.31 20.65 19.29
C MET A 147 10.54 20.48 20.79
N LYS A 148 10.49 21.56 21.60
CA LYS A 148 10.87 21.52 23.03
C LYS A 148 10.10 20.44 23.82
N ASN A 149 8.77 20.40 23.64
CA ASN A 149 7.90 19.38 24.25
C ASN A 149 7.29 18.42 23.23
N TYR A 150 7.97 18.21 22.09
CA TYR A 150 7.43 17.34 21.05
C TYR A 150 7.44 15.87 21.48
N THR A 151 6.30 15.22 21.32
CA THR A 151 6.16 13.77 21.40
C THR A 151 5.46 13.28 20.15
N LEU A 152 5.73 12.03 19.75
CA LEU A 152 5.05 11.45 18.61
C LEU A 152 3.54 11.35 18.88
N PRO A 153 2.68 11.74 17.92
CA PRO A 153 1.22 11.66 18.06
C PRO A 153 0.70 10.20 18.01
N TYR A 154 1.60 9.23 17.94
CA TYR A 154 1.32 7.80 17.93
C TYR A 154 2.35 7.08 18.81
N ASN A 155 1.95 5.94 19.36
CA ASN A 155 2.81 5.11 20.20
C ASN A 155 3.10 3.76 19.53
N LYS A 156 3.94 2.94 20.17
CA LYS A 156 4.37 1.64 19.65
C LYS A 156 3.21 0.63 19.48
N SER A 157 2.05 0.83 20.13
CA SER A 157 0.93 -0.12 20.07
C SER A 157 0.17 -0.14 18.74
N VAL A 158 0.35 0.90 17.92
CA VAL A 158 -0.24 1.00 16.57
C VAL A 158 0.82 0.87 15.47
N ALA A 159 2.05 0.48 15.83
CA ALA A 159 3.17 0.42 14.89
C ALA A 159 2.82 -0.49 13.69
N GLY A 160 2.99 0.03 12.46
CA GLY A 160 2.73 -0.72 11.24
C GLY A 160 1.25 -0.98 10.91
N GLU A 161 0.32 -0.67 11.80
CA GLU A 161 -1.12 -0.86 11.58
C GLU A 161 -1.67 0.12 10.54
N LEU A 162 -2.70 -0.31 9.81
CA LEU A 162 -3.40 0.56 8.86
C LEU A 162 -4.06 1.73 9.61
N ALA A 163 -3.80 2.95 9.17
CA ALA A 163 -4.40 4.15 9.74
C ALA A 163 -5.78 4.42 9.10
N ASP A 164 -6.60 5.25 9.75
CA ASP A 164 -7.91 5.60 9.20
C ASP A 164 -7.82 6.32 7.85
N ALA A 165 -6.76 7.11 7.64
CA ALA A 165 -6.44 7.68 6.33
C ALA A 165 -6.24 6.59 5.25
N GLY A 166 -5.59 5.47 5.59
CA GLY A 166 -5.39 4.34 4.69
C GLY A 166 -6.69 3.57 4.41
N LYS A 167 -7.56 3.40 5.41
CA LYS A 167 -8.92 2.84 5.18
C LYS A 167 -9.68 3.69 4.18
N GLN A 168 -9.69 5.02 4.34
CA GLN A 168 -10.35 5.93 3.40
C GLN A 168 -9.73 5.88 2.00
N GLU A 169 -8.41 5.72 1.86
CA GLU A 169 -7.76 5.54 0.55
C GLU A 169 -8.31 4.32 -0.19
N LEU A 170 -8.38 3.18 0.50
CA LEU A 170 -8.82 1.92 -0.12
C LEU A 170 -10.33 1.87 -0.34
N TRP A 171 -11.11 2.45 0.57
CA TRP A 171 -12.54 2.64 0.36
C TRP A 171 -12.80 3.47 -0.90
N LYS A 172 -12.07 4.58 -1.08
CA LYS A 172 -12.21 5.38 -2.31
C LYS A 172 -11.68 4.66 -3.54
N LEU A 173 -10.66 3.81 -3.41
CA LEU A 173 -10.18 2.96 -4.51
C LEU A 173 -11.26 1.97 -4.95
N GLY A 174 -11.95 1.32 -4.01
CA GLY A 174 -13.08 0.41 -4.26
C GLY A 174 -14.21 1.11 -5.02
N ALA A 175 -14.67 2.26 -4.55
CA ALA A 175 -15.71 3.04 -5.20
C ALA A 175 -15.32 3.45 -6.64
N ARG A 176 -14.06 3.83 -6.86
CA ARG A 176 -13.57 4.18 -8.20
C ARG A 176 -13.41 2.95 -9.10
N ASN A 177 -12.98 1.80 -8.57
CA ASN A 177 -12.87 0.56 -9.33
C ASN A 177 -14.26 0.04 -9.76
N LEU A 178 -15.24 0.12 -8.88
CA LEU A 178 -16.65 -0.17 -9.15
C LEU A 178 -17.20 0.73 -10.29
N ALA A 179 -17.03 2.04 -10.15
CA ALA A 179 -17.47 3.00 -11.17
C ALA A 179 -16.75 2.79 -12.51
N ARG A 180 -15.45 2.48 -12.51
CA ARG A 180 -14.69 2.14 -13.73
C ARG A 180 -15.22 0.88 -14.40
N SER A 181 -15.76 -0.05 -13.62
CA SER A 181 -16.39 -1.28 -14.09
C SER A 181 -17.84 -1.06 -14.58
N ASN A 182 -18.26 0.20 -14.76
CA ASN A 182 -19.59 0.61 -15.24
C ASN A 182 -20.74 0.22 -14.30
N HIS A 183 -20.46 0.11 -13.00
CA HIS A 183 -21.49 -0.06 -11.98
C HIS A 183 -21.75 1.27 -11.26
N GLU A 184 -23.00 1.72 -11.24
CA GLU A 184 -23.42 2.94 -10.52
C GLU A 184 -23.63 2.69 -9.02
N ASN A 185 -24.01 1.47 -8.66
CA ASN A 185 -24.27 1.04 -7.29
C ASN A 185 -23.37 -0.16 -6.93
N PRO A 186 -23.09 -0.41 -5.63
CA PRO A 186 -22.37 -1.60 -5.19
C PRO A 186 -22.97 -2.89 -5.77
N VAL A 187 -22.11 -3.86 -6.05
CA VAL A 187 -22.54 -5.16 -6.61
C VAL A 187 -22.72 -6.19 -5.51
N ASN A 188 -23.57 -7.19 -5.72
CA ASN A 188 -23.65 -8.31 -4.78
C ASN A 188 -22.43 -9.22 -4.93
N TYR A 189 -21.78 -9.50 -3.81
CA TYR A 189 -20.71 -10.48 -3.72
C TYR A 189 -21.27 -11.90 -3.91
N SER A 190 -20.51 -12.71 -4.65
CA SER A 190 -20.61 -14.17 -4.65
C SER A 190 -19.22 -14.73 -4.88
N LYS A 191 -18.87 -15.81 -4.17
CA LYS A 191 -17.53 -16.42 -4.24
C LYS A 191 -17.17 -16.95 -5.63
N GLU A 192 -18.17 -17.32 -6.44
CA GLU A 192 -17.98 -17.79 -7.82
C GLU A 192 -17.62 -16.66 -8.79
N LYS A 193 -17.95 -15.41 -8.43
CA LYS A 193 -17.73 -14.22 -9.27
C LYS A 193 -16.56 -13.36 -8.77
N TYR A 194 -16.28 -13.37 -7.47
CA TYR A 194 -15.31 -12.48 -6.86
C TYR A 194 -14.38 -13.21 -5.90
N HIS A 195 -13.08 -13.04 -6.10
CA HIS A 195 -12.05 -13.47 -5.14
C HIS A 195 -11.40 -12.25 -4.49
N ILE A 196 -11.36 -12.24 -3.15
CA ILE A 196 -10.73 -11.18 -2.37
C ILE A 196 -9.58 -11.80 -1.58
N ARG A 197 -8.35 -11.43 -1.92
CA ARG A 197 -7.14 -12.04 -1.40
C ARG A 197 -6.30 -11.02 -0.66
N HIS A 198 -5.75 -11.39 0.48
CA HIS A 198 -4.78 -10.53 1.17
C HIS A 198 -3.70 -11.37 1.84
N THR A 199 -2.53 -10.78 2.05
CA THR A 199 -1.47 -11.43 2.84
C THR A 199 -1.91 -11.61 4.30
N TYR A 200 -1.26 -12.48 5.07
CA TYR A 200 -1.55 -12.66 6.50
C TYR A 200 -1.42 -11.39 7.36
N VAL A 201 -0.85 -10.31 6.83
CA VAL A 201 -0.54 -9.08 7.57
C VAL A 201 -1.80 -8.24 7.83
N THR A 202 -2.03 -7.84 9.08
CA THR A 202 -3.23 -7.08 9.50
C THR A 202 -3.54 -5.86 8.62
N ARG A 203 -2.53 -5.09 8.21
CA ARG A 203 -2.73 -3.88 7.38
C ARG A 203 -3.26 -4.16 5.96
N THR A 204 -2.93 -5.31 5.37
CA THR A 204 -3.45 -5.71 4.05
C THR A 204 -4.87 -6.25 4.17
N ARG A 205 -5.15 -7.00 5.24
CA ARG A 205 -6.53 -7.40 5.62
C ARG A 205 -7.45 -6.19 5.76
N HIS A 206 -7.07 -5.21 6.58
CA HIS A 206 -7.89 -4.01 6.76
C HIS A 206 -8.01 -3.16 5.49
N SER A 207 -7.02 -3.22 4.60
CA SER A 207 -7.07 -2.58 3.28
C SER A 207 -8.11 -3.26 2.37
N ALA A 208 -8.14 -4.59 2.37
CA ALA A 208 -9.14 -5.37 1.64
C ALA A 208 -10.56 -5.10 2.13
N ILE A 209 -10.77 -5.10 3.45
CA ILE A 209 -12.06 -4.79 4.07
C ILE A 209 -12.54 -3.40 3.66
N ALA A 210 -11.69 -2.38 3.77
CA ALA A 210 -12.07 -1.01 3.40
C ALA A 210 -12.43 -0.88 1.91
N PHE A 211 -11.74 -1.59 1.02
CA PHE A 211 -12.10 -1.63 -0.40
C PHE A 211 -13.46 -2.31 -0.63
N VAL A 212 -13.69 -3.44 0.05
CA VAL A 212 -14.92 -4.25 -0.04
C VAL A 212 -16.15 -3.44 0.39
N GLU A 213 -16.04 -2.66 1.47
CA GLU A 213 -17.12 -1.81 2.02
C GLU A 213 -17.71 -0.80 1.03
N SER A 214 -16.97 -0.41 -0.01
CA SER A 214 -17.48 0.49 -1.07
C SER A 214 -17.81 -0.21 -2.37
N PHE A 215 -17.29 -1.42 -2.57
CA PHE A 215 -17.45 -2.16 -3.82
C PHE A 215 -18.69 -3.07 -3.78
N PHE A 216 -18.98 -3.68 -2.63
CA PHE A 216 -20.05 -4.67 -2.48
C PHE A 216 -21.22 -4.15 -1.63
N GLU A 217 -22.43 -4.57 -1.99
CA GLU A 217 -23.67 -4.26 -1.23
C GLU A 217 -23.77 -5.09 0.06
N ASN A 218 -23.20 -6.30 0.04
CA ASN A 218 -23.17 -7.27 1.14
C ASN A 218 -21.71 -7.58 1.58
N PRO A 219 -20.98 -6.59 2.12
CA PRO A 219 -19.57 -6.75 2.47
C PRO A 219 -19.31 -7.79 3.57
N ASP A 220 -20.31 -8.05 4.42
CA ASP A 220 -20.24 -9.04 5.49
C ASP A 220 -20.22 -10.49 4.98
N ASP A 221 -20.69 -10.73 3.75
CA ASP A 221 -20.71 -12.06 3.11
C ASP A 221 -19.38 -12.38 2.41
N VAL A 222 -18.44 -11.44 2.35
CA VAL A 222 -17.20 -11.59 1.60
C VAL A 222 -16.27 -12.61 2.25
N GLU A 223 -15.93 -13.65 1.49
CA GLU A 223 -14.87 -14.59 1.85
C GLU A 223 -13.50 -14.03 1.49
N TYR A 224 -12.59 -14.03 2.47
CA TYR A 224 -11.22 -13.57 2.30
C TYR A 224 -10.27 -14.77 2.19
N ILE A 225 -9.54 -14.84 1.07
CA ILE A 225 -8.54 -15.86 0.82
C ILE A 225 -7.19 -15.37 1.35
N VAL A 226 -6.59 -16.16 2.25
CA VAL A 226 -5.34 -15.83 2.93
C VAL A 226 -4.47 -17.07 2.99
N TYR A 227 -3.22 -16.94 2.58
CA TYR A 227 -2.22 -17.99 2.77
C TYR A 227 -1.43 -17.75 4.07
N PRO A 228 -1.00 -18.82 4.77
CA PRO A 228 -0.09 -18.71 5.90
C PRO A 228 1.19 -17.95 5.56
N LYS A 229 1.82 -17.34 6.56
CA LYS A 229 3.03 -16.53 6.41
C LYS A 229 4.12 -17.21 5.60
N ASP A 230 4.36 -18.49 5.88
CA ASP A 230 5.47 -19.26 5.34
C ASP A 230 5.06 -20.08 4.09
N GLU A 231 3.86 -19.85 3.56
CA GLU A 231 3.29 -20.59 2.42
C GLU A 231 2.73 -19.66 1.32
N ASP A 232 2.78 -18.34 1.52
CA ASP A 232 2.24 -17.37 0.57
C ASP A 232 3.21 -17.11 -0.59
N LEU A 233 3.28 -18.08 -1.51
CA LEU A 233 4.05 -17.98 -2.75
C LEU A 233 3.49 -16.91 -3.70
N LEU A 234 2.25 -16.47 -3.53
CA LEU A 234 1.56 -15.62 -4.49
C LEU A 234 1.76 -14.13 -4.19
N LEU A 235 1.45 -13.71 -2.96
CA LEU A 235 1.50 -12.31 -2.53
C LEU A 235 2.74 -12.00 -1.70
N ARG A 236 3.47 -13.02 -1.23
CA ARG A 236 4.74 -12.90 -0.52
C ARG A 236 5.87 -13.73 -1.12
N PHE A 237 5.90 -13.90 -2.44
CA PHE A 237 6.99 -14.57 -3.14
C PHE A 237 8.39 -14.12 -2.70
N PHE A 238 8.56 -12.86 -2.30
CA PHE A 238 9.84 -12.32 -1.83
C PHE A 238 10.29 -12.96 -0.51
N ASP A 239 9.38 -13.32 0.39
CA ASP A 239 9.73 -14.04 1.62
C ASP A 239 10.00 -15.52 1.35
N GLN A 240 9.32 -16.10 0.37
CA GLN A 240 9.48 -17.51 -0.01
C GLN A 240 10.70 -17.77 -0.90
N CYS A 241 11.40 -16.72 -1.32
CA CYS A 241 12.56 -16.84 -2.19
C CYS A 241 13.87 -16.88 -1.40
N ALA A 242 14.41 -18.08 -1.14
CA ALA A 242 15.61 -18.24 -0.32
C ALA A 242 16.85 -17.52 -0.91
N ARG A 243 16.99 -17.57 -2.24
CA ARG A 243 18.03 -16.88 -3.00
C ARG A 243 17.92 -15.38 -2.85
N TYR A 244 16.71 -14.82 -2.95
CA TYR A 244 16.50 -13.39 -2.74
C TYR A 244 16.83 -12.98 -1.31
N GLN A 245 16.41 -13.78 -0.32
CA GLN A 245 16.76 -13.54 1.08
C GLN A 245 18.28 -13.50 1.27
N ARG A 246 19.00 -14.46 0.69
CA ARG A 246 20.46 -14.60 0.82
C ARG A 246 21.23 -13.55 0.02
N ASP A 247 20.94 -13.41 -1.27
CA ASP A 247 21.76 -12.69 -2.25
C ASP A 247 21.41 -11.20 -2.34
N VAL A 248 20.21 -10.81 -1.89
CA VAL A 248 19.72 -9.41 -1.98
C VAL A 248 19.36 -8.88 -0.59
N LYS A 249 18.32 -9.40 0.05
CA LYS A 249 17.76 -8.81 1.28
C LYS A 249 18.74 -8.82 2.46
N LYS A 250 19.51 -9.90 2.63
CA LYS A 250 20.51 -10.04 3.71
C LYS A 250 21.95 -9.74 3.26
N ASN A 251 22.16 -9.44 1.98
CA ASN A 251 23.49 -9.18 1.42
C ASN A 251 23.80 -7.68 1.35
N GLN A 252 24.75 -7.23 2.16
CA GLN A 252 25.14 -5.81 2.17
C GLN A 252 25.76 -5.34 0.85
N THR A 253 26.45 -6.21 0.12
CA THR A 253 27.05 -5.89 -1.18
C THR A 253 25.98 -5.63 -2.25
N ALA A 254 24.80 -6.25 -2.12
CA ALA A 254 23.68 -5.99 -3.01
C ALA A 254 23.12 -4.54 -2.87
N GLN A 255 23.52 -3.84 -1.81
CA GLN A 255 23.14 -2.45 -1.52
C GLN A 255 24.36 -1.52 -1.60
N GLN A 256 25.40 -1.87 -2.36
CA GLN A 256 26.63 -1.08 -2.45
C GLN A 256 26.37 0.39 -2.84
N GLN A 257 25.53 0.64 -3.86
CA GLN A 257 25.22 2.01 -4.29
C GLN A 257 24.49 2.82 -3.20
N LEU A 258 23.63 2.18 -2.40
CA LEU A 258 23.02 2.81 -1.23
C LEU A 258 24.09 3.20 -0.20
N HIS A 259 25.00 2.29 0.15
CA HIS A 259 26.07 2.54 1.12
C HIS A 259 27.06 3.61 0.65
N GLU A 260 27.43 3.61 -0.63
CA GLU A 260 28.27 4.65 -1.23
C GLU A 260 27.59 6.02 -1.16
N TYR A 261 26.29 6.10 -1.48
CA TYR A 261 25.55 7.35 -1.41
C TYR A 261 25.40 7.85 0.03
N GLN A 262 25.19 6.95 1.00
CA GLN A 262 25.18 7.28 2.43
C GLN A 262 26.47 7.95 2.92
N ASN A 263 27.61 7.61 2.32
CA ASN A 263 28.93 8.16 2.63
C ASN A 263 29.34 9.32 1.71
N SER A 264 28.44 9.79 0.84
CA SER A 264 28.74 10.84 -0.14
C SER A 264 28.84 12.23 0.49
N ASN A 265 29.52 13.14 -0.21
CA ASN A 265 29.55 14.56 0.16
C ASN A 265 28.15 15.20 0.17
N ASP A 266 27.21 14.68 -0.63
CA ASP A 266 25.84 15.20 -0.62
C ASP A 266 25.14 14.89 0.69
N MET A 267 25.27 13.66 1.22
CA MET A 267 24.77 13.34 2.57
C MET A 267 25.41 14.20 3.66
N THR A 268 26.71 14.48 3.56
CA THR A 268 27.40 15.41 4.48
C THR A 268 26.80 16.82 4.42
N LYS A 269 26.53 17.36 3.22
CA LYS A 269 25.85 18.67 3.07
C LYS A 269 24.44 18.66 3.65
N ILE A 270 23.69 17.58 3.47
CA ILE A 270 22.34 17.42 4.02
C ILE A 270 22.38 17.33 5.56
N ALA A 271 23.36 16.65 6.15
CA ALA A 271 23.61 16.65 7.59
C ALA A 271 23.92 18.05 8.15
N LEU A 272 24.77 18.81 7.45
CA LEU A 272 25.05 20.20 7.80
C LEU A 272 23.81 21.10 7.69
N TRP A 273 22.97 20.89 6.67
CA TRP A 273 21.70 21.59 6.52
C TRP A 273 20.76 21.31 7.70
N LEU A 274 20.63 20.05 8.12
CA LEU A 274 19.81 19.69 9.28
C LEU A 274 20.32 20.38 10.54
N LYS A 275 21.64 20.31 10.79
CA LYS A 275 22.29 20.96 11.94
C LYS A 275 22.00 22.47 11.97
N HIS A 276 22.10 23.13 10.82
CA HIS A 276 21.75 24.54 10.66
C HIS A 276 20.26 24.79 10.97
N SER A 277 19.38 23.98 10.40
CA SER A 277 17.92 24.13 10.50
C SER A 277 17.39 23.88 11.91
N LEU A 278 18.10 23.08 12.71
CA LEU A 278 17.82 22.86 14.12
C LEU A 278 18.40 23.93 15.06
N GLY A 279 19.14 24.92 14.54
CA GLY A 279 19.79 25.94 15.37
C GLY A 279 21.09 25.49 16.06
N LEU A 280 21.63 24.32 15.71
CA LEU A 280 22.72 23.65 16.43
C LEU A 280 24.12 23.90 15.83
N LYS A 281 24.32 25.04 15.16
CA LYS A 281 25.57 25.35 14.43
C LYS A 281 26.82 25.33 15.33
N ARG A 282 26.66 25.76 16.58
CA ARG A 282 27.76 25.88 17.56
C ARG A 282 27.98 24.59 18.37
N GLU A 283 27.09 23.63 18.22
CA GLU A 283 27.11 22.38 18.99
C GLU A 283 27.95 21.32 18.31
N GLY A 284 28.55 20.42 19.10
CA GLY A 284 29.36 19.29 18.61
C GLY A 284 28.56 18.12 18.02
N ILE A 285 27.24 18.23 17.86
CA ILE A 285 26.39 17.14 17.36
C ILE A 285 26.59 16.90 15.86
N GLU A 286 26.59 15.62 15.49
CA GLU A 286 26.63 15.13 14.10
C GLU A 286 25.41 14.27 13.78
N PHE A 287 24.97 14.29 12.51
CA PHE A 287 23.82 13.56 12.03
C PHE A 287 24.24 12.50 11.02
N SER A 288 23.90 11.25 11.30
CA SER A 288 24.08 10.11 10.40
C SER A 288 22.99 10.07 9.33
N PRO A 289 23.19 9.32 8.23
CA PRO A 289 22.12 9.06 7.25
C PRO A 289 20.84 8.49 7.89
N LYS A 290 20.97 7.70 8.96
CA LYS A 290 19.82 7.17 9.73
C LYS A 290 19.03 8.29 10.43
N ASP A 291 19.69 9.33 10.92
CA ASP A 291 19.03 10.50 11.51
C ASP A 291 18.31 11.33 10.45
N LEU A 292 18.95 11.51 9.28
CA LEU A 292 18.35 12.20 8.14
C LEU A 292 17.07 11.50 7.67
N MET A 293 17.13 10.16 7.51
CA MET A 293 15.95 9.36 7.18
C MET A 293 14.88 9.39 8.27
N ALA A 294 15.24 9.54 9.55
CA ALA A 294 14.27 9.70 10.62
C ALA A 294 13.49 11.02 10.49
N VAL A 295 14.18 12.13 10.17
CA VAL A 295 13.53 13.43 9.88
C VAL A 295 12.60 13.32 8.66
N GLN A 296 13.08 12.74 7.56
CA GLN A 296 12.25 12.50 6.38
C GLN A 296 11.03 11.66 6.71
N SER A 297 11.21 10.55 7.44
CA SER A 297 10.11 9.66 7.81
C SER A 297 9.08 10.38 8.69
N ALA A 298 9.53 11.16 9.68
CA ALA A 298 8.63 11.91 10.54
C ALA A 298 7.77 12.90 9.73
N CYS A 299 8.37 13.64 8.78
CA CYS A 299 7.59 14.49 7.87
C CYS A 299 6.65 13.69 6.96
N ALA A 300 7.10 12.58 6.38
CA ALA A 300 6.26 11.74 5.51
C ALA A 300 4.99 11.27 6.24
N PHE A 301 5.12 10.81 7.49
CA PHE A 301 3.99 10.36 8.29
C PHE A 301 3.13 11.51 8.81
N ASP A 302 3.71 12.67 9.14
CA ASP A 302 2.97 13.89 9.47
C ASP A 302 2.03 14.32 8.32
N ILE A 303 2.53 14.27 7.08
CA ILE A 303 1.73 14.56 5.87
C ILE A 303 0.67 13.47 5.65
N ALA A 304 1.09 12.20 5.67
CA ALA A 304 0.22 11.08 5.34
C ALA A 304 -0.93 10.92 6.34
N LEU A 305 -0.64 10.96 7.64
CA LEU A 305 -1.61 10.74 8.72
C LEU A 305 -2.43 11.98 9.05
N TYR A 306 -1.81 13.17 9.04
CA TYR A 306 -2.41 14.38 9.62
C TYR A 306 -2.46 15.58 8.68
N HIS A 307 -1.99 15.42 7.44
CA HIS A 307 -1.86 16.52 6.47
C HIS A 307 -1.02 17.70 7.01
N LEU A 308 -0.09 17.39 7.91
CA LEU A 308 0.75 18.36 8.58
C LEU A 308 2.00 18.64 7.74
N LYS A 309 2.06 19.82 7.13
CA LYS A 309 3.17 20.24 6.24
C LYS A 309 4.20 21.16 6.93
N HIS A 310 4.15 21.28 8.25
CA HIS A 310 5.05 22.09 9.08
C HIS A 310 5.83 21.20 10.07
N HIS A 311 6.46 21.76 11.10
CA HIS A 311 7.30 21.01 12.06
C HIS A 311 8.45 20.25 11.39
N TRP A 312 8.46 18.91 11.41
CA TRP A 312 9.51 18.10 10.78
C TRP A 312 9.75 18.49 9.32
N CYS A 313 8.67 18.78 8.60
CA CYS A 313 8.73 19.18 7.20
C CYS A 313 9.45 20.52 6.98
N SER A 314 9.42 21.42 7.96
CA SER A 314 10.11 22.73 7.88
C SER A 314 11.63 22.63 7.99
N LEU A 315 12.17 21.48 8.43
CA LEU A 315 13.61 21.25 8.55
C LEU A 315 14.27 20.95 7.19
N MET A 316 13.48 20.67 6.16
CA MET A 316 13.96 20.17 4.87
C MET A 316 13.89 21.26 3.78
N SER A 317 14.97 21.36 3.00
CA SER A 317 14.97 22.10 1.72
C SER A 317 14.59 21.19 0.55
N MET A 318 14.40 21.75 -0.65
CA MET A 318 14.20 20.94 -1.86
C MET A 318 15.39 20.02 -2.16
N THR A 319 16.61 20.49 -1.93
CA THR A 319 17.82 19.64 -2.08
C THR A 319 17.80 18.52 -1.05
N PHE A 320 17.44 18.82 0.20
CA PHE A 320 17.33 17.83 1.28
C PHE A 320 16.36 16.70 0.90
N ILE A 321 15.14 17.05 0.48
CA ILE A 321 14.14 16.04 0.16
C ILE A 321 14.49 15.25 -1.11
N HIS A 322 15.03 15.90 -2.14
CA HIS A 322 15.45 15.17 -3.35
C HIS A 322 16.56 14.15 -3.06
N SER A 323 17.51 14.51 -2.20
CA SER A 323 18.61 13.61 -1.83
C SER A 323 18.12 12.43 -0.98
N LEU A 324 17.17 12.63 -0.05
CA LEU A 324 16.65 11.52 0.75
C LEU A 324 15.61 10.66 0.03
N ASP A 325 14.81 11.25 -0.86
CA ASP A 325 13.93 10.50 -1.77
C ASP A 325 14.77 9.64 -2.73
N TYR A 326 15.95 10.13 -3.15
CA TYR A 326 16.90 9.33 -3.92
C TYR A 326 17.59 8.24 -3.10
N LEU A 327 17.93 8.53 -1.85
CA LEU A 327 18.49 7.54 -0.93
C LEU A 327 17.51 6.38 -0.72
N ASP A 328 16.23 6.66 -0.48
CA ASP A 328 15.21 5.61 -0.43
C ASP A 328 15.05 4.93 -1.80
N ASP A 329 15.08 5.66 -2.93
CA ASP A 329 14.99 5.04 -4.27
C ASP A 329 16.13 4.07 -4.57
N LEU A 330 17.37 4.36 -4.15
CA LEU A 330 18.49 3.43 -4.26
C LEU A 330 18.20 2.13 -3.51
N GLU A 331 17.72 2.23 -2.27
CA GLU A 331 17.30 1.06 -1.48
C GLU A 331 16.23 0.26 -2.23
N GLN A 332 15.14 0.91 -2.64
CA GLN A 332 14.02 0.23 -3.29
C GLN A 332 14.39 -0.36 -4.66
N PHE A 333 15.22 0.33 -5.44
CA PHE A 333 15.68 -0.13 -6.76
C PHE A 333 16.47 -1.43 -6.65
N TYR A 334 17.46 -1.48 -5.76
CA TYR A 334 18.28 -2.66 -5.54
C TYR A 334 17.61 -3.74 -4.69
N TRP A 335 16.59 -3.40 -3.91
CA TRP A 335 15.90 -4.36 -3.05
C TRP A 335 14.68 -5.02 -3.72
N ILE A 336 13.83 -4.27 -4.41
CA ILE A 336 12.54 -4.78 -4.95
C ILE A 336 12.19 -4.19 -6.33
N GLY A 337 13.12 -3.46 -6.95
CA GLY A 337 12.98 -2.86 -8.27
C GLY A 337 13.91 -3.48 -9.31
N GLY A 338 14.36 -2.66 -10.27
CA GLY A 338 15.14 -3.10 -11.43
C GLY A 338 16.62 -3.41 -11.17
N GLY A 339 17.14 -3.24 -9.95
CA GLY A 339 18.57 -3.39 -9.66
C GLY A 339 19.11 -4.80 -9.89
N TYR A 340 18.31 -5.83 -9.64
CA TYR A 340 18.63 -7.22 -9.96
C TYR A 340 17.44 -7.90 -10.63
N LYS A 341 17.71 -8.73 -11.63
CA LYS A 341 16.68 -9.50 -12.35
C LYS A 341 15.78 -10.30 -11.39
N LEU A 342 16.42 -10.96 -10.41
CA LEU A 342 15.74 -11.75 -9.38
C LEU A 342 14.66 -10.96 -8.64
N ASN A 343 14.88 -9.68 -8.36
CA ASN A 343 13.96 -8.85 -7.56
C ASN A 343 12.54 -8.83 -8.13
N TYR A 344 12.44 -8.73 -9.46
CA TYR A 344 11.15 -8.62 -10.14
C TYR A 344 10.69 -9.92 -10.78
N GLU A 345 11.60 -10.80 -11.22
CA GLU A 345 11.22 -12.10 -11.83
C GLU A 345 10.44 -13.01 -10.88
N MET A 346 10.66 -12.90 -9.57
CA MET A 346 9.86 -13.63 -8.58
C MET A 346 8.36 -13.35 -8.69
N ALA A 347 7.96 -12.16 -9.17
CA ALA A 347 6.56 -11.82 -9.39
C ALA A 347 5.90 -12.61 -10.54
N ALA A 348 6.65 -13.44 -11.27
CA ALA A 348 6.12 -14.30 -12.33
C ALA A 348 5.02 -15.25 -11.82
N VAL A 349 5.10 -15.71 -10.56
CA VAL A 349 4.03 -16.52 -9.93
C VAL A 349 2.70 -15.78 -9.86
N LEU A 350 2.74 -14.48 -9.55
CA LEU A 350 1.56 -13.62 -9.53
C LEU A 350 1.10 -13.27 -10.94
N LEU A 351 2.02 -13.02 -11.87
CA LEU A 351 1.66 -12.80 -13.27
C LEU A 351 0.93 -14.02 -13.87
N ARG A 352 1.40 -15.23 -13.55
CA ARG A 352 0.77 -16.48 -13.99
C ARG A 352 -0.67 -16.60 -13.48
N GLU A 353 -0.91 -16.38 -12.19
CA GLU A 353 -2.27 -16.38 -11.61
C GLU A 353 -3.19 -15.36 -12.31
N LEU A 354 -2.68 -14.14 -12.58
CA LEU A 354 -3.44 -13.11 -13.29
C LEU A 354 -3.83 -13.58 -14.70
N PHE A 355 -2.91 -14.22 -15.44
CA PHE A 355 -3.18 -14.74 -16.77
C PHE A 355 -4.11 -15.96 -16.75
N ASP A 356 -3.90 -16.89 -15.84
CA ASP A 356 -4.75 -18.08 -15.69
C ASP A 356 -6.19 -17.70 -15.37
N SER A 357 -6.40 -16.68 -14.52
CA SER A 357 -7.72 -16.09 -14.26
C SER A 357 -8.37 -15.49 -15.52
N MET A 358 -7.62 -14.77 -16.36
CA MET A 358 -8.15 -14.22 -17.62
C MET A 358 -8.49 -15.34 -18.60
N LYS A 359 -7.60 -16.33 -18.76
CA LYS A 359 -7.80 -17.47 -19.66
C LYS A 359 -9.00 -18.31 -19.25
N GLY A 360 -9.17 -18.55 -17.95
CA GLY A 360 -10.34 -19.22 -17.38
C GLY A 360 -11.64 -18.47 -17.67
N LYS A 361 -11.60 -17.14 -17.69
CA LYS A 361 -12.77 -16.34 -18.09
C LYS A 361 -13.07 -16.47 -19.58
N VAL A 362 -12.04 -16.45 -20.43
CA VAL A 362 -12.19 -16.54 -21.90
C VAL A 362 -12.71 -17.91 -22.33
N ASN A 363 -12.17 -19.00 -21.77
CA ASN A 363 -12.55 -20.36 -22.15
C ASN A 363 -13.81 -20.87 -21.43
N GLY A 364 -14.38 -20.08 -20.50
CA GLY A 364 -15.59 -20.42 -19.76
C GLY A 364 -15.38 -21.40 -18.59
N SER A 365 -14.15 -21.78 -18.25
CA SER A 365 -13.87 -22.62 -17.07
C SER A 365 -14.01 -21.87 -15.75
N SER A 366 -14.06 -20.54 -15.79
CA SER A 366 -14.24 -19.67 -14.62
C SER A 366 -15.30 -18.60 -14.87
N SER A 367 -16.18 -18.41 -13.90
CA SER A 367 -17.16 -17.32 -13.88
C SER A 367 -16.62 -16.00 -13.33
N LEU A 368 -15.38 -15.97 -12.81
CA LEU A 368 -14.80 -14.81 -12.13
C LEU A 368 -14.90 -13.53 -12.97
N VAL A 369 -15.50 -12.50 -12.37
CA VAL A 369 -15.57 -11.14 -12.92
C VAL A 369 -14.65 -10.19 -12.17
N GLY A 370 -14.30 -10.49 -10.92
CA GLY A 370 -13.40 -9.68 -10.09
C GLY A 370 -12.38 -10.54 -9.33
N ASN A 371 -11.13 -10.13 -9.35
CA ASN A 371 -10.07 -10.80 -8.59
C ASN A 371 -9.12 -9.77 -7.96
N PHE A 372 -9.25 -9.54 -6.66
CA PHE A 372 -8.62 -8.41 -5.97
C PHE A 372 -7.62 -8.90 -4.92
N PHE A 373 -6.38 -8.43 -5.01
CA PHE A 373 -5.25 -8.85 -4.21
C PHE A 373 -4.70 -7.65 -3.41
N PHE A 374 -4.56 -7.79 -2.09
CA PHE A 374 -4.07 -6.75 -1.20
C PHE A 374 -2.75 -7.17 -0.53
N ALA A 375 -1.69 -6.45 -0.83
CA ALA A 375 -0.32 -6.84 -0.53
C ALA A 375 0.60 -5.65 -0.18
N HIS A 376 1.88 -5.73 -0.55
CA HIS A 376 2.93 -4.81 -0.10
C HIS A 376 3.65 -4.12 -1.28
N ALA A 377 4.54 -3.17 -0.97
CA ALA A 377 5.38 -2.56 -2.01
C ALA A 377 6.28 -3.62 -2.67
N GLU A 378 6.75 -4.56 -1.86
CA GLU A 378 7.50 -5.77 -2.18
C GLU A 378 6.72 -6.76 -3.06
N THR A 379 5.43 -6.50 -3.32
CA THR A 379 4.61 -7.26 -4.27
C THR A 379 4.32 -6.42 -5.52
N THR A 380 3.80 -5.21 -5.33
CA THR A 380 3.34 -4.36 -6.45
C THR A 380 4.50 -3.83 -7.30
N LEU A 381 5.60 -3.40 -6.68
CA LEU A 381 6.74 -2.82 -7.41
C LEU A 381 7.51 -3.87 -8.23
N PRO A 382 7.79 -5.09 -7.71
CA PRO A 382 8.27 -6.19 -8.54
C PRO A 382 7.36 -6.53 -9.71
N LEU A 383 6.03 -6.60 -9.51
CA LEU A 383 5.08 -6.87 -10.60
C LEU A 383 5.12 -5.77 -11.67
N MET A 384 5.03 -4.49 -11.27
CA MET A 384 5.16 -3.35 -12.19
C MET A 384 6.49 -3.40 -12.94
N THR A 385 7.57 -3.68 -12.22
CA THR A 385 8.91 -3.78 -12.80
C THR A 385 8.93 -4.89 -13.82
N LEU A 386 8.49 -6.13 -13.51
CA LEU A 386 8.44 -7.27 -14.43
C LEU A 386 7.68 -6.96 -15.71
N LEU A 387 6.53 -6.29 -15.60
CA LEU A 387 5.69 -5.86 -16.72
C LEU A 387 6.35 -4.78 -17.61
N GLY A 388 7.47 -4.20 -17.17
CA GLY A 388 8.22 -3.18 -17.91
C GLY A 388 7.92 -1.75 -17.47
N TYR A 389 7.13 -1.56 -16.42
CA TYR A 389 6.85 -0.23 -15.88
C TYR A 389 7.94 0.22 -14.91
N GLY A 390 8.40 1.46 -15.10
CA GLY A 390 9.51 2.03 -14.34
C GLY A 390 10.85 1.78 -15.02
N ASP A 391 11.69 2.81 -15.02
CA ASP A 391 13.05 2.74 -15.60
C ASP A 391 13.90 1.72 -14.83
N ARG A 392 14.52 0.79 -15.57
CA ARG A 392 15.42 -0.23 -15.04
C ARG A 392 16.91 0.13 -15.20
N SER A 393 17.20 1.33 -15.70
CA SER A 393 18.58 1.84 -15.79
C SER A 393 19.20 1.92 -14.39
N PRO A 394 20.45 1.47 -14.20
CA PRO A 394 21.08 1.47 -12.89
C PRO A 394 21.10 2.85 -12.23
N LEU A 395 20.65 2.91 -10.97
CA LEU A 395 20.79 4.10 -10.13
C LEU A 395 22.17 4.10 -9.45
N LEU A 396 22.94 5.16 -9.62
CA LEU A 396 24.32 5.22 -9.11
C LEU A 396 24.48 6.22 -7.97
N ALA A 397 25.33 5.86 -7.00
CA ALA A 397 25.68 6.68 -5.85
C ALA A 397 26.36 8.01 -6.24
N ASN A 398 27.00 8.07 -7.40
CA ASN A 398 27.73 9.23 -7.88
C ASN A 398 26.91 10.15 -8.79
N PHE A 399 25.60 9.92 -8.94
CA PHE A 399 24.72 10.82 -9.70
C PHE A 399 24.79 12.25 -9.14
N THR A 400 24.94 13.21 -10.04
CA THR A 400 24.81 14.63 -9.76
C THR A 400 23.38 14.98 -9.35
N GLN A 401 23.19 16.13 -8.70
CA GLN A 401 21.85 16.61 -8.34
C GLN A 401 20.92 16.77 -9.55
N ALA A 402 21.48 17.03 -10.74
CA ALA A 402 20.70 17.09 -11.98
C ALA A 402 20.19 15.70 -12.40
N GLU A 403 21.06 14.69 -12.39
CA GLU A 403 20.72 13.30 -12.69
C GLU A 403 19.74 12.72 -11.67
N ILE A 404 19.96 12.98 -10.37
CA ILE A 404 19.01 12.63 -9.30
C ILE A 404 17.63 13.22 -9.59
N LYS A 405 17.56 14.46 -10.07
CA LYS A 405 16.29 15.13 -10.38
C LYS A 405 15.64 14.59 -11.66
N SER A 406 16.41 14.14 -12.64
CA SER A 406 15.87 13.61 -13.91
C SER A 406 15.72 12.09 -13.97
N ARG A 407 16.13 11.35 -12.94
CA ARG A 407 16.05 9.88 -12.89
C ARG A 407 14.66 9.34 -13.25
N GLY A 408 14.63 8.26 -14.03
CA GLY A 408 13.39 7.61 -14.47
C GLY A 408 12.75 6.76 -13.37
N PHE A 409 13.56 6.06 -12.56
CA PHE A 409 13.03 5.26 -11.45
C PHE A 409 12.70 6.16 -10.24
N ARG A 410 11.43 6.11 -9.82
CA ARG A 410 10.92 6.85 -8.66
C ARG A 410 9.91 6.01 -7.89
N SER A 411 10.31 5.47 -6.74
CA SER A 411 9.41 4.67 -5.91
C SER A 411 8.24 5.49 -5.35
N SER A 412 8.40 6.80 -5.18
CA SER A 412 7.33 7.74 -4.82
C SER A 412 6.22 7.88 -5.87
N LYS A 413 6.53 7.55 -7.14
CA LYS A 413 5.54 7.49 -8.23
C LYS A 413 5.02 6.07 -8.42
N LEU A 414 5.92 5.08 -8.41
CA LEU A 414 5.57 3.69 -8.72
C LEU A 414 4.84 3.01 -7.56
N SER A 415 5.34 3.19 -6.34
CA SER A 415 4.87 2.47 -5.15
C SER A 415 4.57 3.41 -3.96
N PRO A 416 3.75 4.46 -4.10
CA PRO A 416 3.18 5.16 -2.94
C PRO A 416 2.28 4.23 -2.09
N PHE A 417 1.77 4.68 -0.95
CA PHE A 417 0.67 3.98 -0.27
C PHE A 417 -0.49 3.78 -1.25
N ALA A 418 -1.25 2.68 -1.11
CA ALA A 418 -2.33 2.31 -2.02
C ALA A 418 -1.95 2.20 -3.52
N ALA A 419 -0.64 2.11 -3.84
CA ALA A 419 -0.18 1.82 -5.19
C ALA A 419 -0.87 0.57 -5.75
N ASN A 420 -1.21 0.58 -7.03
CA ASN A 420 -2.04 -0.47 -7.61
C ASN A 420 -1.72 -0.75 -9.07
N VAL A 421 -1.91 -2.00 -9.48
CA VAL A 421 -1.92 -2.45 -10.87
C VAL A 421 -3.26 -3.11 -11.14
N GLU A 422 -4.03 -2.59 -12.10
CA GLU A 422 -5.34 -3.11 -12.48
C GLU A 422 -5.28 -3.69 -13.89
N PHE A 423 -5.52 -4.99 -14.04
CA PHE A 423 -5.69 -5.67 -15.31
C PHE A 423 -7.18 -5.71 -15.65
N ARG A 424 -7.53 -5.30 -16.86
CA ARG A 424 -8.91 -5.26 -17.32
C ARG A 424 -9.03 -6.04 -18.61
N LEU A 425 -9.85 -7.09 -18.58
CA LEU A 425 -10.09 -7.97 -19.70
C LEU A 425 -11.35 -7.55 -20.44
N PHE A 426 -11.21 -7.39 -21.75
CA PHE A 426 -12.23 -6.87 -22.63
C PHE A 426 -12.52 -7.85 -23.76
N LYS A 427 -13.79 -8.07 -24.06
CA LYS A 427 -14.24 -8.76 -25.28
C LYS A 427 -14.58 -7.72 -26.35
N SER A 428 -14.15 -7.94 -27.58
CA SER A 428 -14.57 -7.11 -28.72
C SER A 428 -16.05 -7.28 -29.02
N LYS A 429 -16.75 -6.17 -29.28
CA LYS A 429 -18.17 -6.16 -29.69
C LYS A 429 -18.38 -6.53 -31.15
N THR A 430 -17.32 -6.45 -31.97
CA THR A 430 -17.38 -6.69 -33.42
C THR A 430 -16.79 -8.03 -33.82
N ASN A 431 -15.88 -8.57 -33.01
CA ASN A 431 -15.32 -9.91 -33.19
C ASN A 431 -15.25 -10.62 -31.83
N ASP A 432 -16.22 -11.47 -31.55
CA ASP A 432 -16.36 -12.16 -30.28
C ASP A 432 -15.16 -13.07 -29.92
N GLU A 433 -14.31 -13.43 -30.88
CA GLU A 433 -13.09 -14.21 -30.65
C GLU A 433 -11.91 -13.35 -30.15
N ASP A 434 -11.93 -12.04 -30.39
CA ASP A 434 -10.85 -11.14 -30.02
C ASP A 434 -11.02 -10.61 -28.59
N VAL A 435 -10.03 -10.91 -27.74
CA VAL A 435 -9.98 -10.49 -26.34
C VAL A 435 -8.76 -9.59 -26.12
N TYR A 436 -8.98 -8.47 -25.44
CA TYR A 436 -7.99 -7.43 -25.20
C TYR A 436 -7.78 -7.20 -23.71
N VAL A 437 -6.57 -6.79 -23.36
CA VAL A 437 -6.17 -6.43 -22.00
C VAL A 437 -5.79 -4.95 -21.98
N GLN A 438 -6.28 -4.25 -20.96
CA GLN A 438 -5.82 -2.93 -20.57
C GLN A 438 -5.15 -3.03 -19.19
N ILE A 439 -4.03 -2.34 -18.98
CA ILE A 439 -3.38 -2.25 -17.68
C ILE A 439 -3.39 -0.80 -17.19
N LEU A 440 -3.83 -0.59 -15.95
CA LEU A 440 -3.73 0.70 -15.28
C LEU A 440 -2.67 0.58 -14.18
N VAL A 441 -1.73 1.51 -14.16
CA VAL A 441 -0.71 1.63 -13.11
C VAL A 441 -1.05 2.87 -12.28
N ASN A 442 -1.31 2.68 -10.98
CA ASN A 442 -1.79 3.73 -10.08
C ASN A 442 -3.01 4.46 -10.67
N GLU A 443 -3.98 3.66 -11.12
CA GLU A 443 -5.22 4.08 -11.80
C GLU A 443 -5.04 4.87 -13.11
N LYS A 444 -3.80 5.08 -13.57
CA LYS A 444 -3.49 5.73 -14.84
C LYS A 444 -3.49 4.71 -15.98
N GLU A 445 -4.29 4.96 -17.01
CA GLU A 445 -4.19 4.22 -18.28
C GLU A 445 -2.78 4.37 -18.82
N SER A 446 -2.10 3.24 -19.02
CA SER A 446 -0.71 3.22 -19.43
C SER A 446 -0.57 2.36 -20.67
N GLU A 447 0.32 2.77 -21.57
CA GLU A 447 0.77 1.91 -22.65
C GLU A 447 1.41 0.64 -22.06
N ILE A 448 1.03 -0.53 -22.55
CA ILE A 448 1.65 -1.79 -22.11
C ILE A 448 3.04 -1.87 -22.77
N PRO A 449 4.14 -1.91 -21.98
CA PRO A 449 5.49 -1.96 -22.51
C PRO A 449 5.67 -3.10 -23.51
N ASP A 450 6.50 -2.87 -24.54
CA ASP A 450 6.72 -3.70 -25.74
C ASP A 450 5.50 -3.92 -26.65
N CYS A 451 4.27 -3.86 -26.13
CA CYS A 451 3.06 -3.91 -26.97
C CYS A 451 2.77 -2.58 -27.69
N GLY A 452 3.20 -1.46 -27.11
CA GLY A 452 3.10 -0.15 -27.77
C GLY A 452 1.72 0.52 -27.68
N ARG A 453 0.76 -0.06 -26.95
CA ARG A 453 -0.67 0.32 -26.97
C ARG A 453 -1.32 0.20 -25.59
N VAL A 454 -2.42 0.94 -25.38
CA VAL A 454 -3.25 0.85 -24.16
C VAL A 454 -4.08 -0.43 -24.12
N PHE A 455 -4.50 -0.93 -25.29
CA PHE A 455 -5.24 -2.18 -25.44
C PHE A 455 -4.43 -3.16 -26.29
N CYS A 456 -4.10 -4.31 -25.73
CA CYS A 456 -3.31 -5.35 -26.39
C CYS A 456 -4.08 -6.66 -26.43
N LYS A 457 -3.97 -7.43 -27.52
CA LYS A 457 -4.62 -8.75 -27.57
C LYS A 457 -4.05 -9.64 -26.46
N LEU A 458 -4.91 -10.41 -25.79
CA LEU A 458 -4.46 -11.32 -24.74
C LEU A 458 -3.37 -12.28 -25.25
N SER A 459 -3.53 -12.80 -26.47
CA SER A 459 -2.57 -13.71 -27.11
C SER A 459 -1.22 -13.07 -27.44
N GLU A 460 -1.19 -11.77 -27.73
CA GLU A 460 0.08 -11.03 -27.92
C GLU A 460 0.84 -10.93 -26.59
N LEU A 461 0.14 -10.64 -25.51
CA LEU A 461 0.74 -10.57 -24.17
C LEU A 461 1.17 -11.94 -23.65
N GLU A 462 0.42 -13.00 -23.94
CA GLU A 462 0.82 -14.38 -23.65
C GLU A 462 2.16 -14.72 -24.32
N LYS A 463 2.32 -14.33 -25.60
CA LYS A 463 3.58 -14.51 -26.32
C LYS A 463 4.70 -13.64 -25.75
N GLN A 464 4.41 -12.40 -25.39
CA GLN A 464 5.39 -11.47 -24.81
C GLN A 464 5.94 -11.98 -23.48
N TRP A 465 5.07 -12.50 -22.61
CA TRP A 465 5.46 -13.00 -21.28
C TRP A 465 5.57 -14.52 -21.19
N ASP A 466 5.68 -15.22 -22.33
CA ASP A 466 5.73 -16.69 -22.42
C ASP A 466 6.76 -17.31 -21.47
N TYR A 467 7.95 -16.71 -21.35
CA TYR A 467 8.96 -17.16 -20.41
C TYR A 467 8.43 -17.17 -18.96
N TYR A 468 7.80 -16.10 -18.49
CA TYR A 468 7.28 -16.02 -17.11
C TYR A 468 6.04 -16.89 -16.91
N LEU A 469 5.19 -16.97 -17.91
CA LEU A 469 3.94 -17.73 -17.86
C LEU A 469 4.19 -19.24 -17.90
N ASN A 470 5.11 -19.72 -18.74
CA ASN A 470 5.25 -21.15 -19.04
C ASN A 470 6.62 -21.75 -18.66
N THR A 471 7.69 -20.96 -18.61
CA THR A 471 9.06 -21.48 -18.43
C THR A 471 9.66 -21.18 -17.06
N TYR A 472 9.31 -20.05 -16.44
CA TYR A 472 9.87 -19.62 -15.17
C TYR A 472 9.48 -20.57 -14.04
N ASP A 473 10.48 -21.13 -13.38
CA ASP A 473 10.32 -22.01 -12.21
C ASP A 473 10.75 -21.22 -10.96
N PHE A 474 9.76 -20.85 -10.15
CA PHE A 474 10.00 -20.10 -8.91
C PHE A 474 10.89 -20.87 -7.95
N THR A 475 10.61 -22.16 -7.71
CA THR A 475 11.35 -22.99 -6.75
C THR A 475 12.82 -23.10 -7.16
N LYS A 476 13.08 -23.39 -8.44
CA LYS A 476 14.45 -23.46 -8.96
C LYS A 476 15.16 -22.11 -8.84
N ASN A 477 14.55 -21.02 -9.31
CA ASN A 477 15.16 -19.70 -9.24
C ASN A 477 15.33 -19.19 -7.80
N SER A 478 14.50 -19.66 -6.88
CA SER A 478 14.53 -19.40 -5.44
C SER A 478 15.63 -20.15 -4.69
N THR A 479 16.09 -21.31 -5.17
CA THR A 479 17.06 -22.13 -4.42
C THR A 479 18.48 -22.11 -4.97
N LEU A 480 18.68 -21.69 -6.23
CA LEU A 480 20.00 -21.65 -6.86
C LEU A 480 21.05 -20.98 -5.94
N SER A 481 22.07 -21.75 -5.55
CA SER A 481 23.28 -21.28 -4.87
C SER A 481 24.25 -20.67 -5.89
N PRO A 482 25.13 -19.74 -5.50
CA PRO A 482 26.21 -19.31 -6.38
C PRO A 482 27.12 -20.53 -6.62
N ASN A 483 27.17 -21.03 -7.84
CA ASN A 483 28.12 -22.08 -8.21
C ASN A 483 29.53 -21.50 -8.11
N ILE A 484 30.29 -21.93 -7.10
CA ILE A 484 31.75 -21.80 -7.08
C ILE A 484 32.30 -22.84 -8.06
N SER A 485 32.16 -22.58 -9.37
CA SER A 485 32.98 -23.19 -10.44
C SER A 485 32.64 -22.72 -11.85
N THR A 486 32.13 -21.50 -12.05
CA THR A 486 32.37 -20.71 -13.28
C THR A 486 32.04 -19.26 -12.95
N GLY A 487 32.95 -18.32 -13.20
CA GLY A 487 32.85 -16.92 -12.77
C GLY A 487 31.67 -16.15 -13.37
N GLU A 488 30.50 -16.28 -12.77
CA GLU A 488 29.44 -15.26 -12.80
C GLU A 488 29.32 -14.66 -11.40
N GLU A 489 30.06 -13.57 -11.19
CA GLU A 489 29.69 -12.57 -10.19
C GLU A 489 28.25 -12.10 -10.46
N ALA A 490 27.55 -11.67 -9.41
CA ALA A 490 26.27 -10.98 -9.53
C ALA A 490 26.44 -9.66 -10.28
N ASN A 491 26.58 -9.74 -11.60
CA ASN A 491 26.74 -8.62 -12.49
C ASN A 491 25.37 -8.09 -12.92
N PRO A 492 25.22 -6.76 -13.06
CA PRO A 492 24.05 -6.16 -13.70
C PRO A 492 23.85 -6.75 -15.11
N VAL A 493 22.58 -6.89 -15.51
CA VAL A 493 22.10 -7.65 -16.69
C VAL A 493 22.97 -7.44 -17.95
N GLN A 494 23.58 -8.52 -18.45
CA GLN A 494 24.09 -8.70 -19.82
C GLN A 494 23.70 -10.11 -20.34
N GLY A 495 23.51 -10.26 -21.67
CA GLY A 495 22.63 -11.26 -22.30
C GLY A 495 23.17 -12.68 -22.64
N ASP A 496 22.20 -13.61 -22.68
CA ASP A 496 22.06 -15.01 -23.17
C ASP A 496 23.23 -15.87 -23.72
N LYS A 497 23.35 -17.12 -23.18
CA LYS A 497 23.22 -18.44 -23.89
C LYS A 497 23.33 -19.69 -22.96
N LYS A 498 22.75 -20.83 -23.40
CA LYS A 498 22.23 -22.04 -22.69
C LYS A 498 23.23 -23.23 -22.50
N PRO A 499 23.02 -24.23 -21.59
CA PRO A 499 24.01 -25.23 -21.09
C PRO A 499 23.68 -26.74 -21.33
N ARG A 500 24.48 -27.69 -20.77
CA ARG A 500 24.30 -29.17 -20.62
C ARG A 500 24.61 -29.61 -19.17
N GLU A 501 23.72 -30.33 -18.45
CA GLU A 501 23.64 -31.82 -18.20
C GLU A 501 24.83 -32.31 -17.31
N ASP A 502 24.73 -32.92 -16.11
CA ASP A 502 23.92 -34.01 -15.50
C ASP A 502 23.96 -33.91 -13.94
N GLU A 503 22.90 -34.12 -13.15
CA GLU A 503 22.32 -35.37 -12.55
C GLU A 503 22.92 -35.83 -11.19
N ILE A 504 22.05 -35.97 -10.16
CA ILE A 504 21.86 -37.12 -9.24
C ILE A 504 21.39 -36.69 -7.82
N ALA A 505 20.36 -37.41 -7.38
CA ALA A 505 19.46 -37.24 -6.23
C ALA A 505 19.96 -37.79 -4.88
N HIS A 506 19.31 -37.38 -3.78
CA HIS A 506 18.83 -38.34 -2.76
C HIS A 506 17.70 -37.78 -1.86
N ASN A 507 16.69 -38.64 -1.66
CA ASN A 507 15.45 -38.51 -0.87
C ASN A 507 15.61 -38.65 0.65
N LEU A 508 14.58 -38.21 1.42
CA LEU A 508 13.83 -38.90 2.52
C LEU A 508 13.01 -37.85 3.32
N LEU A 509 11.68 -37.70 3.16
CA LEU A 509 10.53 -38.33 3.87
C LEU A 509 10.60 -38.27 5.41
N ALA A 510 9.56 -38.03 6.23
CA ALA A 510 8.18 -37.52 6.17
C ALA A 510 7.62 -37.56 7.63
N ASN A 511 6.39 -37.04 7.84
CA ASN A 511 5.41 -37.29 8.94
C ASN A 511 5.38 -36.26 10.09
N GLU A 512 4.26 -35.89 10.72
CA GLU A 512 2.80 -35.82 10.45
C GLU A 512 2.18 -35.21 11.75
N GLU A 513 1.15 -34.35 11.62
CA GLU A 513 0.42 -33.69 12.73
C GLU A 513 -0.71 -34.57 13.33
N PRO A 514 -1.31 -34.16 14.48
CA PRO A 514 -2.77 -33.98 14.47
C PRO A 514 -3.36 -32.82 15.32
N SER A 515 -4.56 -32.42 14.90
CA SER A 515 -5.48 -31.33 15.33
C SER A 515 -6.20 -31.49 16.68
N ALA A 516 -6.74 -30.37 17.23
CA ALA A 516 -8.07 -30.34 17.87
C ALA A 516 -8.64 -28.89 18.02
N VAL A 517 -9.86 -28.66 17.51
CA VAL A 517 -10.69 -27.45 17.67
C VAL A 517 -11.74 -27.71 18.76
N CYS A 518 -11.99 -26.75 19.67
CA CYS A 518 -13.07 -26.84 20.66
C CYS A 518 -14.31 -26.06 20.19
N GLU A 519 -15.45 -26.73 20.04
CA GLU A 519 -16.77 -26.13 19.75
C GLU A 519 -17.50 -25.66 21.03
N PRO A 520 -18.30 -24.56 20.99
CA PRO A 520 -19.11 -24.12 22.12
C PRO A 520 -20.47 -24.83 22.17
N HIS A 521 -20.81 -25.36 23.34
CA HIS A 521 -22.13 -25.90 23.65
C HIS A 521 -23.22 -24.82 23.59
N ALA A 522 -24.28 -25.12 22.85
CA ALA A 522 -25.49 -24.32 22.73
C ALA A 522 -26.46 -24.61 23.88
N THR A 523 -26.79 -23.59 24.67
CA THR A 523 -28.12 -23.31 25.27
C THR A 523 -27.98 -22.12 26.23
N ASP A 524 -27.90 -20.89 25.72
CA ASP A 524 -28.08 -19.72 26.58
C ASP A 524 -28.91 -18.66 25.84
N THR A 525 -30.00 -18.24 26.48
CA THR A 525 -30.87 -17.16 26.05
C THR A 525 -30.04 -15.88 25.85
N PRO A 526 -30.20 -15.11 24.75
CA PRO A 526 -29.42 -13.90 24.52
C PRO A 526 -29.59 -12.90 25.68
N LEU A 527 -28.49 -12.52 26.34
CA LEU A 527 -28.49 -11.50 27.37
C LEU A 527 -28.62 -10.12 26.72
N SER A 528 -29.74 -9.43 26.93
CA SER A 528 -29.93 -8.05 26.45
C SER A 528 -29.53 -7.04 27.52
N LEU A 529 -28.56 -6.18 27.23
CA LEU A 529 -28.05 -5.14 28.14
C LEU A 529 -28.21 -3.75 27.50
N PRO A 530 -28.71 -2.74 28.24
CA PRO A 530 -28.78 -1.36 27.77
C PRO A 530 -27.39 -0.77 27.45
N LEU A 531 -27.32 0.16 26.50
CA LEU A 531 -26.13 1.00 26.29
C LEU A 531 -25.82 1.80 27.58
N GLY A 532 -24.53 1.96 27.87
CA GLY A 532 -24.01 2.47 29.14
C GLY A 532 -23.85 1.41 30.23
N SER A 533 -24.34 0.17 30.02
CA SER A 533 -24.12 -0.93 30.97
C SER A 533 -22.65 -1.33 31.00
N PHE A 534 -22.21 -1.77 32.18
CA PHE A 534 -20.90 -2.38 32.35
C PHE A 534 -21.02 -3.91 32.35
N VAL A 535 -20.20 -4.56 31.54
CA VAL A 535 -20.00 -6.01 31.57
C VAL A 535 -18.72 -6.28 32.30
N GLU A 536 -18.80 -7.04 33.40
CA GLU A 536 -17.64 -7.45 34.18
C GLU A 536 -17.39 -8.95 33.98
N LEU A 537 -16.23 -9.28 33.43
CA LEU A 537 -15.76 -10.66 33.30
C LEU A 537 -14.80 -10.96 34.45
N LYS A 538 -15.24 -11.81 35.37
CA LYS A 538 -14.44 -12.25 36.51
C LYS A 538 -13.73 -13.56 36.17
N LEU A 539 -12.40 -13.51 36.19
CA LEU A 539 -11.51 -14.60 35.87
C LEU A 539 -10.79 -15.03 37.15
N ASP A 540 -11.02 -16.27 37.58
CA ASP A 540 -10.38 -16.83 38.79
C ASP A 540 -9.38 -17.93 38.40
N TYR A 541 -9.74 -18.79 37.45
CA TYR A 541 -8.90 -19.89 36.98
C TYR A 541 -8.87 -20.01 35.46
N ILE A 542 -7.73 -20.42 34.94
CA ILE A 542 -7.58 -20.93 33.57
C ILE A 542 -7.03 -22.34 33.66
N CYS A 543 -7.84 -23.32 33.24
CA CYS A 543 -7.45 -24.72 33.24
C CYS A 543 -6.88 -25.06 31.85
N ALA A 544 -5.63 -25.53 31.80
CA ALA A 544 -5.03 -26.01 30.56
C ALA A 544 -5.64 -27.37 30.19
N VAL A 545 -5.93 -27.58 28.92
CA VAL A 545 -6.51 -28.82 28.39
C VAL A 545 -5.48 -29.73 27.74
N SER A 546 -4.25 -29.24 27.48
CA SER A 546 -3.14 -30.06 26.95
C SER A 546 -1.81 -29.83 27.68
N SER A 547 -0.87 -30.77 27.53
CA SER A 547 0.48 -30.66 28.09
C SER A 547 1.33 -29.56 27.42
N GLU A 548 1.02 -29.19 26.18
CA GLU A 548 1.63 -28.06 25.46
C GLU A 548 1.13 -26.72 25.98
N GLU A 549 -0.17 -26.58 26.24
CA GLU A 549 -0.74 -25.39 26.89
C GLU A 549 -0.17 -25.20 28.30
N VAL A 550 0.07 -26.30 29.03
CA VAL A 550 0.77 -26.25 30.32
C VAL A 550 2.18 -25.67 30.17
N LYS A 551 2.92 -26.01 29.10
CA LYS A 551 4.26 -25.43 28.84
C LYS A 551 4.16 -23.95 28.48
N TYR A 552 3.21 -23.57 27.63
CA TYR A 552 2.97 -22.18 27.24
C TYR A 552 2.61 -21.31 28.44
N LEU A 553 1.66 -21.77 29.28
CA LEU A 553 1.22 -21.06 30.48
C LEU A 553 2.28 -21.04 31.59
N LYS A 554 3.10 -22.10 31.74
CA LYS A 554 4.26 -22.09 32.65
C LYS A 554 5.33 -21.07 32.23
N GLY A 555 5.49 -20.80 30.93
CA GLY A 555 6.38 -19.73 30.47
C GLY A 555 6.00 -18.35 31.05
N PHE A 556 4.72 -18.11 31.33
CA PHE A 556 4.25 -16.87 31.96
C PHE A 556 4.36 -16.88 33.49
N THR A 557 4.37 -18.05 34.15
CA THR A 557 4.54 -18.10 35.62
C THR A 557 5.91 -17.60 36.06
N ASP A 558 6.94 -17.74 35.23
CA ASP A 558 8.29 -17.23 35.51
C ASP A 558 8.38 -15.70 35.48
N ALA A 559 7.43 -15.03 34.82
CA ALA A 559 7.33 -13.57 34.78
C ALA A 559 6.74 -12.97 36.07
N GLY A 560 6.05 -13.77 36.89
CA GLY A 560 5.41 -13.36 38.15
C GLY A 560 4.17 -12.46 37.99
N GLN A 561 4.09 -11.70 36.89
CA GLN A 561 3.01 -10.78 36.56
C GLN A 561 2.78 -10.77 35.05
N VAL A 562 1.51 -10.76 34.62
CA VAL A 562 1.12 -10.64 33.22
C VAL A 562 0.08 -9.55 33.01
N ASN A 563 0.13 -8.92 31.83
CA ASN A 563 -0.93 -8.03 31.39
C ASN A 563 -1.93 -8.80 30.55
N MET A 564 -3.15 -8.91 31.09
CA MET A 564 -4.28 -9.52 30.41
C MET A 564 -5.04 -8.46 29.64
N ARG A 565 -5.31 -8.74 28.36
CA ARG A 565 -6.15 -7.89 27.53
C ARG A 565 -7.40 -8.66 27.18
N GLY A 566 -8.53 -8.16 27.62
CA GLY A 566 -9.83 -8.65 27.19
C GLY A 566 -10.39 -7.78 26.08
N ARG A 567 -11.12 -8.41 25.18
CA ARG A 567 -11.91 -7.74 24.16
C ARG A 567 -13.31 -8.32 24.12
N LEU A 568 -14.32 -7.47 24.27
CA LEU A 568 -15.72 -7.84 24.06
C LEU A 568 -16.09 -7.49 22.62
N HIS A 569 -16.44 -8.50 21.81
CA HIS A 569 -16.91 -8.34 20.44
C HIS A 569 -18.43 -8.32 20.42
N LEU A 570 -19.01 -7.16 20.11
CA LEU A 570 -20.46 -7.02 19.95
C LEU A 570 -20.87 -7.50 18.55
N SER A 571 -22.09 -8.02 18.42
CA SER A 571 -22.67 -8.54 17.16
C SER A 571 -22.61 -7.59 15.96
N GLY A 572 -22.40 -6.28 16.17
CA GLY A 572 -22.17 -5.27 15.12
C GLY A 572 -20.68 -4.98 14.79
N GLY A 573 -19.76 -5.89 15.13
CA GLY A 573 -18.33 -5.80 14.75
C GLY A 573 -17.48 -4.85 15.60
N ILE A 574 -18.09 -4.11 16.52
CA ILE A 574 -17.41 -3.11 17.35
C ILE A 574 -16.88 -3.79 18.63
N SER A 575 -15.63 -3.48 18.99
CA SER A 575 -14.91 -4.16 20.07
C SER A 575 -14.53 -3.21 21.20
N GLN A 576 -14.92 -3.51 22.44
CA GLN A 576 -14.44 -2.81 23.63
C GLN A 576 -13.22 -3.52 24.21
N ARG A 577 -12.19 -2.77 24.62
CA ARG A 577 -10.94 -3.33 25.17
C ARG A 577 -10.76 -2.92 26.61
N SER A 578 -10.34 -3.88 27.43
CA SER A 578 -9.94 -3.66 28.82
C SER A 578 -8.62 -4.35 29.10
N ILE A 579 -7.82 -3.75 29.96
CA ILE A 579 -6.53 -4.28 30.37
C ILE A 579 -6.57 -4.44 31.89
N ALA A 580 -6.19 -5.62 32.35
CA ALA A 580 -5.98 -5.88 33.77
C ALA A 580 -4.63 -6.55 33.95
N THR A 581 -4.02 -6.30 35.10
CA THR A 581 -2.78 -6.96 35.49
C THR A 581 -3.11 -8.12 36.41
N ALA A 582 -2.50 -9.28 36.15
CA ALA A 582 -2.72 -10.51 36.90
C ALA A 582 -1.39 -11.11 37.36
N PHE A 583 -1.41 -11.74 38.51
CA PHE A 583 -0.39 -12.62 39.06
C PHE A 583 -0.87 -14.05 38.82
N ILE A 584 0.05 -14.89 38.35
CA ILE A 584 -0.25 -16.27 37.96
C ILE A 584 0.39 -17.21 38.96
N ASN A 585 -0.42 -18.05 39.60
CA ASN A 585 0.06 -19.15 40.43
C ASN A 585 -0.52 -20.47 39.95
N THR A 586 0.30 -21.53 39.91
CA THR A 586 -0.19 -22.89 39.64
C THR A 586 -1.00 -23.40 40.83
N ASP A 587 -2.23 -23.83 40.56
CA ASP A 587 -3.13 -24.45 41.52
C ASP A 587 -3.67 -25.76 40.92
N THR A 588 -3.24 -26.88 41.50
CA THR A 588 -3.62 -28.23 41.05
C THR A 588 -4.77 -28.82 41.85
N LYS A 589 -5.26 -28.12 42.89
CA LYS A 589 -6.35 -28.61 43.75
C LYS A 589 -7.73 -28.25 43.22
N HIS A 590 -7.86 -27.18 42.44
CA HIS A 590 -9.15 -26.61 42.05
C HIS A 590 -9.87 -27.34 40.89
N CYS A 591 -9.16 -28.08 40.04
CA CYS A 591 -9.68 -28.57 38.75
C CYS A 591 -9.44 -30.09 38.58
N ASP A 592 -9.76 -30.91 39.60
CA ASP A 592 -9.68 -32.39 39.58
C ASP A 592 -8.36 -32.96 39.00
N HIS A 593 -7.24 -32.56 39.60
CA HIS A 593 -5.87 -32.95 39.17
C HIS A 593 -5.42 -32.43 37.79
N LYS A 594 -6.17 -31.53 37.15
CA LYS A 594 -5.68 -30.78 35.98
C LYS A 594 -4.76 -29.63 36.42
N THR A 595 -3.83 -29.24 35.54
CA THR A 595 -2.96 -28.10 35.80
C THR A 595 -3.71 -26.82 35.48
N CYS A 596 -3.90 -25.99 36.50
CA CYS A 596 -4.69 -24.78 36.39
C CYS A 596 -3.92 -23.62 36.98
N PHE A 597 -4.18 -22.45 36.44
CA PHE A 597 -3.49 -21.24 36.80
C PHE A 597 -4.49 -20.31 37.41
N ARG A 598 -4.27 -19.99 38.68
CA ARG A 598 -5.06 -19.02 39.40
C ARG A 598 -4.61 -17.63 39.01
N LEU A 599 -5.58 -16.79 38.64
CA LEU A 599 -5.37 -15.41 38.23
C LEU A 599 -5.85 -14.47 39.33
N GLN A 600 -4.93 -13.68 39.88
CA GLN A 600 -5.25 -12.74 40.94
C GLN A 600 -4.64 -11.38 40.68
N THR A 601 -5.23 -10.33 41.21
CA THR A 601 -4.60 -9.02 41.35
C THR A 601 -3.53 -9.05 42.44
N ASP A 602 -2.76 -7.97 42.58
CA ASP A 602 -1.78 -7.75 43.66
C ASP A 602 -2.38 -7.91 45.07
N LYS A 603 -3.70 -7.70 45.20
CA LYS A 603 -4.46 -7.82 46.45
C LYS A 603 -5.08 -9.21 46.67
N GLY A 604 -4.77 -10.20 45.83
CA GLY A 604 -5.27 -11.57 45.97
C GLY A 604 -6.74 -11.76 45.56
N VAL A 605 -7.37 -10.76 44.93
CA VAL A 605 -8.73 -10.89 44.40
C VAL A 605 -8.73 -11.33 42.93
N PRO A 606 -9.74 -12.07 42.44
CA PRO A 606 -9.83 -12.51 41.06
C PRO A 606 -9.79 -11.34 40.06
N VAL A 607 -9.20 -11.58 38.89
CA VAL A 607 -9.02 -10.56 37.86
C VAL A 607 -10.36 -10.23 37.25
N THR A 608 -10.75 -8.95 37.29
CA THR A 608 -12.00 -8.48 36.70
C THR A 608 -11.71 -7.57 35.52
N LEU A 609 -12.20 -7.93 34.34
CA LEU A 609 -12.16 -7.10 33.14
C LEU A 609 -13.52 -6.43 32.99
N ARG A 610 -13.55 -5.10 33.13
CA ARG A 610 -14.76 -4.30 33.02
C ARG A 610 -14.83 -3.59 31.67
N PHE A 611 -15.92 -3.78 30.94
CA PHE A 611 -16.18 -3.16 29.64
C PHE A 611 -17.40 -2.27 29.75
N GLU A 612 -17.32 -1.03 29.25
CA GLU A 612 -18.47 -0.13 29.14
C GLU A 612 -19.05 -0.18 27.73
N LEU A 613 -20.38 -0.31 27.63
CA LEU A 613 -21.08 -0.27 26.35
C LEU A 613 -21.32 1.20 25.94
N SER A 614 -20.43 1.81 25.15
CA SER A 614 -20.56 3.22 24.73
C SER A 614 -21.70 3.45 23.70
N PRO A 615 -22.40 4.61 23.73
CA PRO A 615 -23.39 5.00 22.72
C PRO A 615 -22.81 5.32 21.33
N ASP A 616 -21.50 5.53 21.18
CA ASP A 616 -20.84 5.78 19.87
C ASP A 616 -20.70 4.50 19.01
N VAL A 617 -21.18 3.37 19.55
CA VAL A 617 -21.23 2.08 18.89
C VAL A 617 -22.52 2.02 18.06
N ALA A 618 -22.41 2.16 16.74
CA ALA A 618 -23.57 2.11 15.83
C ALA A 618 -24.33 0.77 15.98
N THR A 619 -25.45 0.82 16.70
CA THR A 619 -26.37 -0.32 16.82
C THR A 619 -27.61 0.01 15.99
N LYS A 620 -27.92 -0.82 14.99
CA LYS A 620 -29.20 -0.72 14.27
C LYS A 620 -30.31 -1.05 15.29
N SER A 621 -31.31 -0.19 15.36
CA SER A 621 -32.32 -0.15 16.42
C SER A 621 -33.09 -1.46 16.60
N GLU A 622 -33.30 -1.79 17.88
CA GLU A 622 -34.48 -2.44 18.46
C GLU A 622 -35.00 -3.73 17.79
N GLU A 623 -34.22 -4.81 17.80
CA GLU A 623 -34.85 -6.16 17.87
C GLU A 623 -33.91 -7.29 18.32
N TYR A 624 -32.60 -7.10 18.34
CA TYR A 624 -31.66 -8.15 18.68
C TYR A 624 -30.88 -7.83 19.95
N GLY A 625 -31.05 -8.67 20.98
CA GLY A 625 -30.23 -8.63 22.19
C GLY A 625 -28.73 -8.67 21.84
N VAL A 626 -27.93 -7.92 22.61
CA VAL A 626 -26.49 -7.81 22.38
C VAL A 626 -25.81 -9.14 22.76
N GLN A 627 -25.54 -9.99 21.78
CA GLN A 627 -24.64 -11.13 21.98
C GLN A 627 -23.19 -10.68 21.82
N GLY A 628 -22.39 -10.92 22.86
CA GLY A 628 -20.98 -10.55 22.89
C GLY A 628 -20.08 -11.75 23.12
N PHE A 629 -19.01 -11.89 22.33
CA PHE A 629 -17.98 -12.89 22.55
C PHE A 629 -16.72 -12.23 23.13
N ALA A 630 -16.15 -12.84 24.18
CA ALA A 630 -14.95 -12.33 24.82
C ALA A 630 -13.70 -13.06 24.31
N SER A 631 -12.73 -12.32 23.80
CA SER A 631 -11.38 -12.81 23.51
C SER A 631 -10.40 -12.29 24.55
N ILE A 632 -9.63 -13.17 25.17
CA ILE A 632 -8.59 -12.81 26.14
C ILE A 632 -7.23 -13.17 25.56
N ARG A 633 -6.30 -12.22 25.58
CA ARG A 633 -4.91 -12.44 25.18
C ARG A 633 -3.95 -12.11 26.31
N PHE A 634 -2.96 -12.97 26.49
CA PHE A 634 -1.82 -12.78 27.39
C PHE A 634 -0.69 -12.11 26.63
N ALA A 635 -0.03 -11.14 27.24
CA ALA A 635 1.19 -10.55 26.71
C ALA A 635 2.26 -10.56 27.78
N ASP A 636 3.39 -11.20 27.48
CA ASP A 636 4.64 -11.05 28.22
C ASP A 636 5.35 -9.80 27.70
N GLU A 637 5.89 -9.00 28.61
CA GLU A 637 6.69 -7.82 28.28
C GLU A 637 8.02 -8.19 27.62
N LYS A 638 8.52 -9.43 27.79
CA LYS A 638 9.79 -9.90 27.20
C LYS A 638 9.65 -10.44 25.78
N THR A 639 8.63 -11.25 25.46
CA THR A 639 8.48 -11.87 24.12
C THR A 639 8.24 -10.84 23.01
N LYS A 640 7.62 -9.71 23.37
CA LYS A 640 7.39 -8.58 22.46
C LYS A 640 8.68 -7.96 21.90
N LEU A 641 9.81 -8.16 22.57
CA LEU A 641 11.10 -7.62 22.15
C LEU A 641 11.78 -8.48 21.07
N GLN A 642 11.48 -9.78 20.97
CA GLN A 642 12.12 -10.70 20.01
C GLN A 642 11.40 -10.79 18.67
N GLU A 643 10.06 -10.70 18.64
CA GLU A 643 9.30 -10.75 17.39
C GLU A 643 9.44 -9.49 16.51
N GLU A 644 9.94 -8.39 17.08
CA GLU A 644 9.96 -7.06 16.45
C GLU A 644 11.38 -6.56 16.06
N GLU A 645 12.39 -7.44 16.07
CA GLU A 645 13.75 -7.16 15.56
C GLU A 645 14.01 -7.70 14.13
N GLU A 646 13.11 -8.51 13.56
CA GLU A 646 13.22 -9.05 12.18
C GLU A 646 12.32 -8.37 11.12
N GLU A 647 11.61 -7.29 11.46
CA GLU A 647 10.99 -6.34 10.50
C GLU A 647 11.70 -4.97 10.55
#